data_AF-A0A9E4C4X4-F1
#
_entry.id   AF-A0A9E4C4X4-F1
#
_cell.length_a   1.000
_cell.length_b   1.000
_cell.length_c   1.000
_cell.angle_alpha   90.00
_cell.angle_beta   90.00
_cell.angle_gamma   90.00
#
_symmetry.space_group_name_H-M   'P 1'
#
loop_
_entity.id
_entity.type
_entity.pdbx_description
1 polymer ?
#
loop_
_entity_poly.entity_id
_entity_poly.type
_entity_poly.pdbx_seq_one_letter_code
_entity_poly.pdbx_strand_id
1 'polypeptide(L)'
;MGSLSLWAPLFAALLAAVAQPGAKAAVDFTRDIRPILSEECLSCHGPDEAARTSGLRLDEYAGAIENREGKSAIVPGSPAASELITRIKTDDPARRMPLGGDRLTEGQIKLLEEWISAGAKYERHWAYEKPDRPQLRPVSDAGWARNPIDHFILNKLDAAGLVPSGQAEPAVLMRRLYLDLIGIPPSPEQIDEFLASPTEEAYLEKVEELLMSPQYGEHWARHWLDLARYADSNGYQHDDPREIWPYRDWVIQAFNDDMPFDQFTIEQLAGDLLPEPSLSQLIATGFNRNTPMNGSGGSKVDEVRNAMLVDRVNTTATVWLGSTLGCAQCHTHKYDPFTIEEYYRFYAYFDRGVDETVLAGGGNTRKFYVGAQVELPVSAGRRSRYSAVKAQHEYLKMVIGQAEFEAIADLPKWVERQAANRDLRPNVKSALAKSIEERTESDNNAIRDAFLATRPEVAEPKRELERLAEQMKALAPPTTLIMADKSGPVQSFLLERGQIGTHGKAVEPGTPAALHALDSDLPPNRLGLAKWITSPENPLTARVTVNRLWAEVFGGGIVPTAEDFGRQGDAPTHPELLDWLAAEFVEGGWSIKNIVRMIVTSSTYRQSSRGSPELQERDPDNTLFAMGPRFRLPAEAIRDSLLAASGLLSLKVGGPPVHPPQPEGLWKEISTATDPNYPTSKGEDRHRRGLYTFLRRGAPYPSFITFDASPRAGCVAMRARTNSPLQALTLLNDPSYVEIADALAQLVMDLPAASDRDRLVYAFRRTVTRAPSAVELEELTRLLKEFRGTSENESEAWTSLARVLLNLDETITKS
;
A
#
# COMPACT_ATOMS: atom_id res chain seq x y z
N MET A 1 55.78 -14.79 71.83
CA MET A 1 56.79 -13.76 72.15
C MET A 1 56.43 -12.50 71.36
N GLY A 2 56.24 -11.38 72.06
CA GLY A 2 56.04 -10.00 71.54
C GLY A 2 54.69 -9.70 70.87
N SER A 3 53.68 -9.18 71.59
CA SER A 3 53.35 -7.73 71.80
C SER A 3 52.53 -7.12 70.65
N LEU A 4 51.19 -7.00 70.72
CA LEU A 4 50.34 -6.04 71.47
C LEU A 4 50.01 -4.73 70.69
N SER A 5 48.71 -4.38 70.74
CA SER A 5 48.03 -3.07 70.48
C SER A 5 47.87 -2.61 69.01
N LEU A 6 46.73 -2.15 68.47
CA LEU A 6 45.38 -1.70 68.93
C LEU A 6 44.37 -1.82 67.74
N TRP A 7 43.21 -2.47 67.92
CA TRP A 7 41.83 -1.93 67.94
C TRP A 7 41.20 -1.36 66.62
N ALA A 8 40.01 -1.89 66.32
CA ALA A 8 39.10 -1.72 65.17
C ALA A 8 38.32 -0.37 65.15
N PRO A 9 37.22 -0.21 64.39
CA PRO A 9 36.96 -0.28 62.93
C PRO A 9 36.46 1.09 62.37
N LEU A 10 36.50 1.31 61.05
CA LEU A 10 35.85 2.48 60.41
C LEU A 10 34.76 2.02 59.43
N PHE A 11 33.55 1.89 59.97
CA PHE A 11 32.30 2.10 59.25
C PHE A 11 32.10 3.61 59.07
N ALA A 12 31.47 4.02 57.97
CA ALA A 12 31.08 5.38 57.58
C ALA A 12 32.09 6.20 56.74
N ALA A 13 32.03 5.96 55.42
CA ALA A 13 32.14 7.03 54.42
C ALA A 13 31.29 6.65 53.19
N LEU A 14 29.97 6.80 53.33
CA LEU A 14 29.06 6.93 52.20
C LEU A 14 29.20 8.36 51.63
N LEU A 15 29.07 8.45 50.30
CA LEU A 15 28.50 9.58 49.56
C LEU A 15 29.27 10.91 49.50
N ALA A 16 30.03 11.08 48.42
CA ALA A 16 29.91 12.24 47.53
C ALA A 16 30.71 11.99 46.23
N ALA A 17 30.33 10.98 45.46
CA ALA A 17 30.58 11.04 44.02
C ALA A 17 29.53 12.01 43.47
N VAL A 18 29.91 13.28 43.39
CA VAL A 18 29.12 14.30 42.67
C VAL A 18 28.97 13.77 41.25
N ALA A 19 27.75 13.33 40.92
CA ALA A 19 27.33 13.15 39.56
C ALA A 19 27.63 14.46 38.84
N GLN A 20 28.62 14.44 37.93
CA GLN A 20 28.80 15.58 37.04
C GLN A 20 27.48 15.73 36.27
N PRO A 21 26.84 16.90 36.28
CA PRO A 21 25.73 17.15 35.40
C PRO A 21 26.22 16.89 33.98
N GLY A 22 25.51 16.01 33.26
CA GLY A 22 25.88 15.59 31.91
C GLY A 22 26.30 16.80 31.09
N ALA A 23 27.48 16.73 30.48
CA ALA A 23 27.97 17.76 29.58
C ALA A 23 26.84 18.06 28.58
N LYS A 24 26.36 19.32 28.61
CA LYS A 24 25.29 19.76 27.73
C LYS A 24 25.71 19.44 26.30
N ALA A 25 24.94 18.60 25.60
CA ALA A 25 25.27 18.20 24.24
C ALA A 25 25.50 19.45 23.39
N ALA A 26 26.54 19.43 22.55
CA ALA A 26 26.79 20.53 21.62
C ALA A 26 25.55 20.74 20.72
N VAL A 27 25.31 21.98 20.32
CA VAL A 27 24.24 22.31 19.37
C VAL A 27 24.53 21.65 18.04
N ASP A 28 23.57 20.87 17.56
CA ASP A 28 23.65 20.07 16.35
C ASP A 28 22.76 20.69 15.27
N PHE A 29 23.28 20.84 14.05
CA PHE A 29 22.53 21.54 13.00
C PHE A 29 21.28 20.78 12.61
N THR A 30 21.36 19.47 12.47
CA THR A 30 20.26 18.64 12.01
C THR A 30 19.17 18.49 13.07
N ARG A 31 19.55 18.26 14.33
CA ARG A 31 18.64 18.08 15.47
C ARG A 31 18.03 19.40 15.96
N ASP A 32 18.84 20.45 16.13
CA ASP A 32 18.44 21.64 16.88
C ASP A 32 18.11 22.84 16.00
N ILE A 33 18.82 23.02 14.88
CA ILE A 33 18.76 24.27 14.08
C ILE A 33 17.85 24.15 12.86
N ARG A 34 17.99 23.05 12.11
CA ARG A 34 17.23 22.82 10.89
C ARG A 34 15.71 22.85 11.12
N PRO A 35 15.14 22.24 12.18
CA PRO A 35 13.69 22.34 12.42
C PRO A 35 13.23 23.79 12.52
N ILE A 36 13.97 24.62 13.26
CA ILE A 36 13.69 26.06 13.40
C ILE A 36 13.73 26.76 12.04
N LEU A 37 14.77 26.51 11.23
CA LEU A 37 14.86 27.12 9.91
C LEU A 37 13.72 26.63 8.99
N SER A 38 13.43 25.33 8.98
CA SER A 38 12.41 24.71 8.12
C SER A 38 11.03 25.30 8.36
N GLU A 39 10.65 25.39 9.63
CA GLU A 39 9.35 25.89 10.09
C GLU A 39 9.23 27.40 9.92
N GLU A 40 10.24 28.15 10.39
CA GLU A 40 10.11 29.60 10.56
C GLU A 40 10.68 30.42 9.40
N CYS A 41 11.55 29.85 8.58
CA CYS A 41 12.38 30.61 7.63
C CYS A 41 12.31 30.11 6.17
N LEU A 42 12.34 28.80 5.93
CA LEU A 42 12.52 28.24 4.59
C LEU A 42 11.33 28.46 3.66
N SER A 43 10.17 28.83 4.20
CA SER A 43 9.02 29.18 3.39
C SER A 43 9.23 30.41 2.50
N CYS A 44 10.05 31.37 2.95
CA CYS A 44 10.38 32.59 2.20
C CYS A 44 11.88 32.68 1.86
N HIS A 45 12.72 31.87 2.49
CA HIS A 45 14.18 31.88 2.30
C HIS A 45 14.75 30.51 1.96
N GLY A 46 13.93 29.64 1.36
CA GLY A 46 14.30 28.28 0.97
C GLY A 46 14.51 28.09 -0.54
N PRO A 47 14.47 26.82 -1.01
CA PRO A 47 14.78 26.46 -2.39
C PRO A 47 13.81 27.00 -3.45
N ASP A 48 12.54 27.26 -3.13
CA ASP A 48 11.59 27.79 -4.12
C ASP A 48 11.88 29.25 -4.50
N GLU A 49 12.33 29.48 -5.74
CA GLU A 49 12.63 30.81 -6.29
C GLU A 49 11.42 31.74 -6.33
N ALA A 50 10.21 31.22 -6.56
CA ALA A 50 9.01 32.03 -6.69
C ALA A 50 8.53 32.60 -5.34
N ALA A 51 8.74 31.85 -4.26
CA ALA A 51 8.44 32.28 -2.89
C ALA A 51 9.58 33.09 -2.24
N ARG A 52 10.77 33.09 -2.86
CA ARG A 52 12.00 33.61 -2.24
C ARG A 52 11.99 35.13 -2.12
N THR A 53 12.04 35.63 -0.89
CA THR A 53 12.18 37.07 -0.62
C THR A 53 13.64 37.47 -0.53
N SER A 54 13.97 38.63 -1.12
CA SER A 54 15.32 39.21 -1.13
C SER A 54 16.41 38.28 -1.70
N GLY A 55 16.02 37.24 -2.46
CA GLY A 55 16.91 36.22 -3.00
C GLY A 55 17.62 35.36 -1.95
N LEU A 56 17.26 35.42 -0.66
CA LEU A 56 17.99 34.77 0.45
C LEU A 56 17.73 33.28 0.52
N ARG A 57 18.83 32.52 0.66
CA ARG A 57 18.86 31.06 0.81
C ARG A 57 19.43 30.73 2.18
N LEU A 58 18.55 30.42 3.12
CA LEU A 58 18.95 29.92 4.44
C LEU A 58 19.07 28.39 4.47
N ASP A 59 18.64 27.71 3.41
CA ASP A 59 18.78 26.26 3.23
C ASP A 59 20.17 25.84 2.70
N GLU A 60 20.97 26.78 2.18
CA GLU A 60 22.33 26.56 1.67
C GLU A 60 23.34 27.40 2.45
N TYR A 61 24.44 26.79 2.89
CA TYR A 61 25.51 27.49 3.61
C TYR A 61 26.04 28.70 2.83
N ALA A 62 26.37 28.50 1.55
CA ALA A 62 26.92 29.55 0.69
C ALA A 62 25.96 30.75 0.56
N GLY A 63 24.65 30.49 0.44
CA GLY A 63 23.65 31.53 0.36
C GLY A 63 23.36 32.23 1.69
N ALA A 64 23.53 31.55 2.82
CA ALA A 64 23.30 32.13 4.15
C ALA A 64 24.44 33.08 4.58
N ILE A 65 25.67 32.80 4.15
CA ILE A 65 26.85 33.64 4.46
C ILE A 65 27.13 34.72 3.41
N GLU A 66 26.46 34.66 2.26
CA GLU A 66 26.65 35.60 1.15
C GLU A 66 26.50 37.05 1.64
N ASN A 67 27.47 37.90 1.30
CA ASN A 67 27.40 39.31 1.63
C ASN A 67 26.45 40.02 0.66
N ARG A 68 25.42 40.66 1.20
CA ARG A 68 24.37 41.34 0.46
C ARG A 68 24.24 42.76 0.99
N GLU A 69 24.67 43.71 0.16
CA GLU A 69 24.67 45.15 0.51
C GLU A 69 25.40 45.44 1.83
N GLY A 70 26.51 44.74 2.08
CA GLY A 70 27.34 44.92 3.27
C GLY A 70 26.91 44.11 4.49
N LYS A 71 25.88 43.27 4.39
CA LYS A 71 25.39 42.41 5.48
C LYS A 71 25.26 40.96 5.03
N SER A 72 25.62 40.02 5.91
CA SER A 72 25.35 38.60 5.71
C SER A 72 24.23 38.17 6.65
N ALA A 73 23.36 37.26 6.21
CA ALA A 73 22.32 36.72 7.09
C ALA A 73 22.96 35.99 8.28
N ILE A 74 24.01 35.21 8.00
CA ILE A 74 24.82 34.51 9.00
C ILE A 74 26.29 34.90 8.84
N VAL A 75 26.92 35.30 9.94
CA VAL A 75 28.36 35.50 10.06
C VAL A 75 28.91 34.44 11.00
N PRO A 76 29.51 33.36 10.48
CA PRO A 76 30.10 32.29 11.29
C PRO A 76 31.00 32.83 12.40
N GLY A 77 30.76 32.41 13.63
CA GLY A 77 31.50 32.83 14.83
C GLY A 77 31.01 34.14 15.47
N SER A 78 30.07 34.87 14.86
CA SER A 78 29.62 36.16 15.39
C SER A 78 28.09 36.36 15.25
N PRO A 79 27.29 35.90 16.23
CA PRO A 79 25.85 36.12 16.26
C PRO A 79 25.48 37.62 16.21
N ALA A 80 26.24 38.46 16.91
CA ALA A 80 26.00 39.90 16.95
C ALA A 80 26.21 40.60 15.58
N ALA A 81 27.02 40.00 14.69
CA ALA A 81 27.21 40.51 13.33
C ALA A 81 26.24 39.86 12.31
N SER A 82 25.42 38.90 12.74
CA SER A 82 24.52 38.15 11.87
C SER A 82 23.17 38.85 11.78
N GLU A 83 22.76 39.24 10.58
CA GLU A 83 21.48 39.93 10.37
C GLU A 83 20.29 39.06 10.79
N LEU A 84 20.40 37.72 10.67
CA LEU A 84 19.38 36.78 11.14
C LEU A 84 19.04 37.00 12.63
N ILE A 85 20.05 37.08 13.51
CA ILE A 85 19.85 37.32 14.95
C ILE A 85 19.22 38.69 15.20
N THR A 86 19.64 39.71 14.44
CA THR A 86 19.06 41.05 14.53
C THR A 86 17.57 41.04 14.15
N ARG A 87 17.20 40.31 13.10
CA ARG A 87 15.83 40.24 12.58
C ARG A 87 14.88 39.43 13.46
N ILE A 88 15.35 38.37 14.10
CA ILE A 88 14.48 37.59 15.00
C ILE A 88 14.30 38.25 16.37
N LYS A 89 15.24 39.10 16.81
CA LYS A 89 15.17 39.81 18.10
C LYS A 89 14.48 41.17 18.06
N THR A 90 14.31 41.78 16.89
CA THR A 90 13.75 43.15 16.80
C THR A 90 12.29 43.23 17.27
N ASP A 91 11.93 44.39 17.82
CA ASP A 91 10.55 44.72 18.21
C ASP A 91 9.75 45.42 17.12
N ASP A 92 10.39 45.85 16.04
CA ASP A 92 9.72 46.44 14.88
C ASP A 92 8.98 45.36 14.08
N PRO A 93 7.63 45.34 14.08
CA PRO A 93 6.85 44.31 13.39
C PRO A 93 7.08 44.29 11.87
N ALA A 94 7.49 45.42 11.27
CA ALA A 94 7.76 45.50 9.83
C ALA A 94 9.10 44.87 9.44
N ARG A 95 10.00 44.63 10.41
CA ARG A 95 11.35 44.08 10.20
C ARG A 95 11.58 42.76 10.90
N ARG A 96 10.71 42.41 11.85
CA ARG A 96 10.79 41.17 12.63
C ARG A 96 10.57 39.96 11.72
N MET A 97 11.45 38.98 11.86
CA MET A 97 11.29 37.67 11.25
C MET A 97 10.90 36.64 12.31
N PRO A 98 9.98 35.71 12.02
CA PRO A 98 9.23 35.55 10.76
C PRO A 98 8.24 36.69 10.52
N LEU A 99 8.15 37.17 9.28
CA LEU A 99 7.30 38.31 8.94
C LEU A 99 5.82 37.90 9.02
N GLY A 100 5.06 38.53 9.92
CA GLY A 100 3.64 38.20 10.14
C GLY A 100 3.41 36.87 10.86
N GLY A 101 4.47 36.17 11.27
CA GLY A 101 4.41 34.96 12.09
C GLY A 101 4.65 35.21 13.58
N ASP A 102 4.56 34.15 14.35
CA ASP A 102 4.86 34.15 15.78
C ASP A 102 6.35 34.41 16.04
N ARG A 103 6.66 34.89 17.25
CA ARG A 103 8.06 35.07 17.65
C ARG A 103 8.68 33.72 17.94
N LEU A 104 9.92 33.53 17.49
CA LEU A 104 10.75 32.44 18.00
C LEU A 104 10.84 32.56 19.52
N THR A 105 10.78 31.41 20.18
CA THR A 105 11.00 31.30 21.62
C THR A 105 12.42 31.69 21.98
N GLU A 106 12.64 32.12 23.24
CA GLU A 106 14.00 32.43 23.73
C GLU A 106 14.95 31.22 23.59
N GLY A 107 14.43 30.00 23.72
CA GLY A 107 15.18 28.76 23.51
C GLY A 107 15.67 28.60 22.07
N GLN A 108 14.79 28.78 21.08
CA GLN A 108 15.14 28.72 19.66
C GLN A 108 16.17 29.80 19.28
N ILE A 109 15.98 31.03 19.76
CA ILE A 109 16.92 32.13 19.53
C ILE A 109 18.30 31.78 20.10
N LYS A 110 18.34 31.25 21.33
CA LYS A 110 19.59 30.85 21.98
C LYS A 110 20.31 29.74 21.21
N LEU A 111 19.59 28.73 20.72
CA LEU A 111 20.18 27.67 19.88
C LEU A 111 20.82 28.25 18.62
N LEU A 112 20.13 29.16 17.92
CA LEU A 112 20.67 29.85 16.74
C LEU A 112 21.93 30.66 17.08
N GLU A 113 21.96 31.37 18.21
CA GLU A 113 23.14 32.11 18.65
C GLU A 113 24.32 31.20 19.01
N GLU A 114 24.07 30.10 19.72
CA GLU A 114 25.10 29.12 20.10
C GLU A 114 25.68 28.44 18.85
N TRP A 115 24.83 28.04 17.90
CA TRP A 115 25.27 27.45 16.62
C TRP A 115 26.05 28.42 15.75
N ILE A 116 25.60 29.68 15.62
CA ILE A 116 26.35 30.70 14.87
C ILE A 116 27.70 30.96 15.54
N SER A 117 27.74 31.06 16.87
CA SER A 117 28.99 31.21 17.63
C SER A 117 29.96 30.05 17.40
N ALA A 118 29.43 28.83 17.25
CA ALA A 118 30.21 27.62 16.95
C ALA A 118 30.69 27.52 15.48
N GLY A 119 30.41 28.54 14.66
CA GLY A 119 30.86 28.60 13.26
C GLY A 119 29.80 28.25 12.23
N ALA A 120 28.52 28.13 12.63
CA ALA A 120 27.38 27.95 11.73
C ALA A 120 27.56 26.83 10.69
N LYS A 121 28.06 25.66 11.11
CA LYS A 121 28.26 24.53 10.20
C LYS A 121 26.90 23.97 9.75
N TYR A 122 26.75 23.80 8.44
CA TYR A 122 25.60 23.13 7.83
C TYR A 122 25.95 21.67 7.57
N GLU A 123 25.05 20.78 7.94
CA GLU A 123 25.08 19.35 7.58
C GLU A 123 24.04 19.08 6.49
N ARG A 124 24.15 17.98 5.74
CA ARG A 124 23.05 17.58 4.85
C ARG A 124 21.93 16.96 5.69
N HIS A 125 20.75 16.80 5.08
CA HIS A 125 19.68 16.11 5.79
C HIS A 125 20.08 14.64 5.91
N TRP A 126 19.86 14.02 7.07
CA TRP A 126 20.16 12.60 7.30
C TRP A 126 19.59 11.70 6.19
N ALA A 127 18.41 12.02 5.66
CA ALA A 127 17.75 11.25 4.62
C ALA A 127 18.46 11.29 3.24
N TYR A 128 19.30 12.31 3.01
CA TYR A 128 20.07 12.48 1.76
C TYR A 128 21.56 12.14 1.93
N GLU A 129 21.94 11.65 3.10
CA GLU A 129 23.26 11.11 3.38
C GLU A 129 23.19 9.58 3.35
N LYS A 130 24.20 8.94 2.73
CA LYS A 130 24.29 7.49 2.73
C LYS A 130 24.40 7.00 4.18
N PRO A 131 23.60 6.02 4.62
CA PRO A 131 23.72 5.46 5.96
C PRO A 131 25.07 4.78 6.14
N ASP A 132 25.76 5.08 7.24
CA ASP A 132 26.86 4.27 7.75
C ASP A 132 26.29 3.15 8.63
N ARG A 133 26.90 1.96 8.64
CA ARG A 133 26.50 0.87 9.54
C ARG A 133 26.96 1.18 10.97
N PRO A 134 26.05 1.53 11.91
CA PRO A 134 26.45 1.95 13.25
C PRO A 134 27.01 0.77 14.06
N GLN A 135 27.97 1.06 14.94
CA GLN A 135 28.54 0.04 15.83
C GLN A 135 27.60 -0.28 16.99
N LEU A 136 27.50 -1.56 17.33
CA LEU A 136 26.68 -1.99 18.46
C LEU A 136 27.33 -1.58 19.78
N ARG A 137 26.56 -0.88 20.62
CA ARG A 137 26.97 -0.50 21.97
C ARG A 137 26.63 -1.61 22.97
N PRO A 138 27.45 -1.79 24.02
CA PRO A 138 27.06 -2.63 25.16
C PRO A 138 25.73 -2.14 25.76
N VAL A 139 24.93 -3.07 26.27
CA VAL A 139 23.63 -2.79 26.90
C VAL A 139 23.67 -3.04 28.40
N SER A 140 22.72 -2.45 29.14
CA SER A 140 22.55 -2.66 30.58
C SER A 140 22.21 -4.11 30.95
N ASP A 141 21.45 -4.81 30.10
CA ASP A 141 21.05 -6.21 30.28
C ASP A 141 21.35 -7.04 29.01
N ALA A 142 22.49 -7.73 29.02
CA ALA A 142 22.91 -8.61 27.93
C ALA A 142 22.08 -9.91 27.84
N GLY A 143 21.35 -10.30 28.89
CA GLY A 143 20.45 -11.45 28.88
C GLY A 143 19.12 -11.14 28.21
N TRP A 144 18.70 -9.87 28.24
CA TRP A 144 17.52 -9.39 27.51
C TRP A 144 17.78 -9.26 26.01
N ALA A 145 18.95 -8.74 25.59
CA ALA A 145 19.23 -8.52 24.18
C ALA A 145 19.49 -9.84 23.42
N ARG A 146 18.63 -10.17 22.44
CA ARG A 146 18.75 -11.39 21.61
C ARG A 146 19.45 -11.14 20.29
N ASN A 147 19.27 -9.95 19.72
CA ASN A 147 19.87 -9.58 18.45
C ASN A 147 20.17 -8.07 18.40
N PRO A 148 20.82 -7.57 17.33
CA PRO A 148 21.22 -6.16 17.22
C PRO A 148 20.10 -5.13 17.42
N ILE A 149 18.85 -5.43 17.07
CA ILE A 149 17.71 -4.51 17.27
C ILE A 149 17.59 -4.18 18.76
N ASP A 150 17.66 -5.19 19.61
CA ASP A 150 17.52 -5.06 21.06
C ASP A 150 18.61 -4.17 21.66
N HIS A 151 19.81 -4.13 21.05
CA HIS A 151 20.87 -3.23 21.50
C HIS A 151 20.49 -1.77 21.33
N PHE A 152 19.94 -1.39 20.17
CA PHE A 152 19.56 0.01 19.93
C PHE A 152 18.37 0.43 20.78
N ILE A 153 17.37 -0.46 20.93
CA ILE A 153 16.19 -0.19 21.75
C ILE A 153 16.58 -0.05 23.22
N LEU A 154 17.30 -1.02 23.79
CA LEU A 154 17.64 -0.99 25.21
C LEU A 154 18.53 0.21 25.56
N ASN A 155 19.49 0.57 24.71
CA ASN A 155 20.28 1.80 24.91
C ASN A 155 19.41 3.07 24.92
N LYS A 156 18.37 3.14 24.08
CA LYS A 156 17.44 4.28 24.07
C LYS A 156 16.59 4.30 25.35
N LEU A 157 16.08 3.14 25.77
CA LEU A 157 15.29 3.00 27.00
C LEU A 157 16.11 3.34 28.24
N ASP A 158 17.34 2.86 28.34
CA ASP A 158 18.28 3.19 29.42
C ASP A 158 18.53 4.70 29.51
N ALA A 159 18.76 5.35 28.35
CA ALA A 159 18.95 6.80 28.29
C ALA A 159 17.68 7.58 28.70
N ALA A 160 16.50 7.01 28.46
CA ALA A 160 15.21 7.56 28.91
C ALA A 160 14.87 7.18 30.36
N GLY A 161 15.65 6.30 31.01
CA GLY A 161 15.32 5.77 32.34
C GLY A 161 14.00 4.98 32.34
N LEU A 162 13.74 4.22 31.28
CA LEU A 162 12.58 3.34 31.15
C LEU A 162 13.02 1.87 31.14
N VAL A 163 12.19 1.02 31.74
CA VAL A 163 12.42 -0.43 31.76
C VAL A 163 11.48 -1.09 30.75
N PRO A 164 11.97 -1.96 29.85
CA PRO A 164 11.12 -2.69 28.91
C PRO A 164 10.12 -3.59 29.64
N SER A 165 9.02 -3.89 28.96
CA SER A 165 8.02 -4.82 29.47
C SER A 165 8.55 -6.25 29.44
N GLY A 166 8.07 -7.10 30.37
CA GLY A 166 8.42 -8.52 30.37
C GLY A 166 7.94 -9.22 29.09
N GLN A 167 8.47 -10.41 28.81
CA GLN A 167 8.04 -11.19 27.65
C GLN A 167 6.52 -11.48 27.71
N ALA A 168 5.86 -11.46 26.56
CA ALA A 168 4.45 -11.81 26.44
C ALA A 168 4.21 -13.29 26.81
N GLU A 169 3.02 -13.58 27.33
CA GLU A 169 2.58 -14.95 27.56
C GLU A 169 2.68 -15.78 26.27
N PRO A 170 3.12 -17.04 26.32
CA PRO A 170 3.40 -17.84 25.13
C PRO A 170 2.25 -17.90 24.10
N ALA A 171 0.99 -18.00 24.57
CA ALA A 171 -0.17 -18.02 23.68
C ALA A 171 -0.40 -16.67 22.95
N VAL A 172 -0.22 -15.55 23.67
CA VAL A 172 -0.34 -14.19 23.09
C VAL A 172 0.78 -13.96 22.08
N LEU A 173 2.00 -14.36 22.44
CA LEU A 173 3.14 -14.25 21.54
C LEU A 173 2.94 -15.08 20.27
N MET A 174 2.38 -16.28 20.39
CA MET A 174 2.11 -17.14 19.23
C MET A 174 0.99 -16.57 18.34
N ARG A 175 -0.09 -16.05 18.93
CA ARG A 175 -1.13 -15.32 18.16
C ARG A 175 -0.54 -14.17 17.37
N ARG A 176 0.29 -13.35 18.03
CA ARG A 176 0.97 -12.21 17.41
C ARG A 176 1.82 -12.64 16.22
N LEU A 177 2.63 -13.68 16.39
CA LEU A 177 3.52 -14.21 15.36
C LEU A 177 2.74 -14.67 14.11
N TYR A 178 1.67 -15.42 14.31
CA TYR A 178 0.79 -15.90 13.24
C TYR A 178 0.13 -14.73 12.48
N LEU A 179 -0.39 -13.73 13.21
CA LEU A 179 -1.02 -12.57 12.60
C LEU A 179 -0.03 -11.71 11.81
N ASP A 180 1.22 -11.59 12.25
CA ASP A 180 2.25 -10.80 11.55
C ASP A 180 2.92 -11.50 10.39
N LEU A 181 3.09 -12.83 10.47
CA LEU A 181 3.77 -13.55 9.40
C LEU A 181 2.81 -13.97 8.29
N ILE A 182 1.59 -14.39 8.64
CA ILE A 182 0.65 -14.97 7.68
C ILE A 182 -0.75 -14.33 7.70
N GLY A 183 -1.02 -13.39 8.61
CA GLY A 183 -2.27 -12.62 8.62
C GLY A 183 -3.51 -13.37 9.07
N ILE A 184 -3.35 -14.56 9.67
CA ILE A 184 -4.44 -15.37 10.21
C ILE A 184 -4.05 -15.91 11.59
N PRO A 185 -4.99 -16.02 12.54
CA PRO A 185 -4.69 -16.51 13.88
C PRO A 185 -4.41 -18.03 13.87
N PRO A 186 -3.65 -18.55 14.85
CA PRO A 186 -3.44 -19.98 15.01
C PRO A 186 -4.72 -20.67 15.47
N SER A 187 -4.89 -21.95 15.11
CA SER A 187 -5.95 -22.78 15.66
C SER A 187 -5.69 -23.11 17.15
N PRO A 188 -6.72 -23.48 17.93
CA PRO A 188 -6.53 -23.95 19.30
C PRO A 188 -5.53 -25.11 19.41
N GLU A 189 -5.54 -26.01 18.43
CA GLU A 189 -4.64 -27.18 18.38
C GLU A 189 -3.19 -26.75 18.15
N GLN A 190 -2.94 -25.79 17.25
CA GLN A 190 -1.61 -25.22 17.03
C GLN A 190 -1.08 -24.50 18.28
N ILE A 191 -1.95 -23.84 19.03
CA ILE A 191 -1.60 -23.25 20.32
C ILE A 191 -1.26 -24.35 21.34
N ASP A 192 -2.09 -25.39 21.47
CA ASP A 192 -1.86 -26.48 22.41
C ASP A 192 -0.54 -27.22 22.14
N GLU A 193 -0.22 -27.44 20.86
CA GLU A 193 1.04 -28.02 20.42
C GLU A 193 2.24 -27.19 20.89
N PHE A 194 2.21 -25.87 20.68
CA PHE A 194 3.29 -24.99 21.13
C PHE A 194 3.39 -24.91 22.66
N LEU A 195 2.25 -24.79 23.35
CA LEU A 195 2.20 -24.66 24.81
C LEU A 195 2.64 -25.94 25.54
N ALA A 196 2.66 -27.08 24.86
CA ALA A 196 3.21 -28.31 25.43
C ALA A 196 4.72 -28.21 25.73
N SER A 197 5.46 -27.38 24.98
CA SER A 197 6.90 -27.15 25.18
C SER A 197 7.37 -25.79 24.60
N PRO A 198 7.01 -24.65 25.21
CA PRO A 198 7.27 -23.31 24.70
C PRO A 198 8.72 -22.86 24.94
N THR A 199 9.65 -23.54 24.26
CA THR A 199 11.10 -23.25 24.31
C THR A 199 11.49 -22.18 23.29
N GLU A 200 12.71 -21.66 23.41
CA GLU A 200 13.27 -20.74 22.41
C GLU A 200 13.36 -21.41 21.04
N GLU A 201 13.83 -22.65 21.02
CA GLU A 201 13.97 -23.47 19.81
C GLU A 201 12.62 -23.67 19.13
N ALA A 202 11.58 -24.04 19.89
CA ALA A 202 10.22 -24.22 19.35
C ALA A 202 9.66 -22.92 18.76
N TYR A 203 9.95 -21.77 19.37
CA TYR A 203 9.55 -20.48 18.81
C TYR A 203 10.26 -20.19 17.48
N LEU A 204 11.59 -20.40 17.43
CA LEU A 204 12.36 -20.18 16.20
C LEU A 204 11.94 -21.12 15.08
N GLU A 205 11.68 -22.39 15.37
CA GLU A 205 11.14 -23.35 14.40
C GLU A 205 9.80 -22.87 13.82
N LYS A 206 8.92 -22.33 14.69
CA LYS A 206 7.64 -21.78 14.24
C LYS A 206 7.79 -20.52 13.38
N VAL A 207 8.78 -19.67 13.67
CA VAL A 207 9.13 -18.53 12.81
C VAL A 207 9.49 -19.03 11.40
N GLU A 208 10.38 -20.01 11.29
CA GLU A 208 10.79 -20.55 9.98
C GLU A 208 9.62 -21.20 9.24
N GLU A 209 8.78 -21.98 9.93
CA GLU A 209 7.59 -22.60 9.34
C GLU A 209 6.65 -21.56 8.73
N LEU A 210 6.35 -20.48 9.48
CA LEU A 210 5.45 -19.43 9.04
C LEU A 210 6.04 -18.57 7.92
N LEU A 211 7.36 -18.32 7.92
CA LEU A 211 8.04 -17.65 6.82
C LEU A 211 8.01 -18.47 5.51
N MET A 212 7.93 -19.80 5.60
CA MET A 212 7.80 -20.70 4.44
C MET A 212 6.35 -20.94 4.00
N SER A 213 5.36 -20.47 4.78
CA SER A 213 3.94 -20.64 4.47
C SER A 213 3.56 -19.89 3.18
N PRO A 214 2.73 -20.46 2.29
CA PRO A 214 2.17 -19.73 1.15
C PRO A 214 1.36 -18.49 1.54
N GLN A 215 0.79 -18.48 2.75
CA GLN A 215 0.02 -17.38 3.30
C GLN A 215 0.89 -16.17 3.68
N TYR A 216 2.22 -16.36 3.81
CA TYR A 216 3.18 -15.27 4.03
C TYR A 216 3.07 -14.23 2.91
N GLY A 217 3.19 -14.68 1.66
CA GLY A 217 3.13 -13.80 0.49
C GLY A 217 1.78 -13.10 0.37
N GLU A 218 0.68 -13.74 0.71
CA GLU A 218 -0.65 -13.11 0.73
C GLU A 218 -0.74 -11.97 1.77
N HIS A 219 -0.20 -12.20 2.98
CA HIS A 219 -0.19 -11.18 4.03
C HIS A 219 0.67 -9.98 3.62
N TRP A 220 1.92 -10.22 3.24
CA TRP A 220 2.88 -9.17 2.93
C TRP A 220 2.57 -8.44 1.61
N ALA A 221 2.02 -9.14 0.61
CA ALA A 221 1.58 -8.51 -0.63
C ALA A 221 0.50 -7.45 -0.42
N ARG A 222 -0.40 -7.63 0.57
CA ARG A 222 -1.48 -6.65 0.85
C ARG A 222 -0.95 -5.23 0.96
N HIS A 223 0.15 -5.06 1.69
CA HIS A 223 0.81 -3.78 1.94
C HIS A 223 1.40 -3.20 0.66
N TRP A 224 2.08 -4.03 -0.12
CA TRP A 224 2.63 -3.62 -1.40
C TRP A 224 1.54 -3.20 -2.40
N LEU A 225 0.37 -3.84 -2.33
CA LEU A 225 -0.76 -3.51 -3.21
C LEU A 225 -1.41 -2.17 -2.85
N ASP A 226 -1.26 -1.67 -1.62
CA ASP A 226 -1.58 -0.29 -1.25
C ASP A 226 -0.68 0.70 -2.00
N LEU A 227 0.63 0.47 -1.93
CA LEU A 227 1.66 1.27 -2.59
C LEU A 227 1.49 1.26 -4.11
N ALA A 228 1.21 0.09 -4.68
CA ALA A 228 1.01 -0.09 -6.10
C ALA A 228 -0.32 0.46 -6.62
N ARG A 229 -1.24 0.89 -5.73
CA ARG A 229 -2.61 1.29 -6.06
C ARG A 229 -3.40 0.16 -6.72
N TYR A 230 -3.15 -1.10 -6.39
CA TYR A 230 -3.84 -2.21 -7.06
C TYR A 230 -5.36 -2.13 -6.91
N ALA A 231 -6.08 -2.32 -8.02
CA ALA A 231 -7.53 -2.55 -8.01
C ALA A 231 -7.97 -3.23 -9.30
N ASP A 232 -9.14 -3.84 -9.24
CA ASP A 232 -9.75 -4.59 -10.33
C ASP A 232 -10.59 -3.71 -11.27
N SER A 233 -10.48 -2.37 -11.14
CA SER A 233 -11.20 -1.38 -11.94
C SER A 233 -10.38 -0.11 -12.23
N ASN A 234 -10.82 0.69 -13.21
CA ASN A 234 -10.06 1.84 -13.74
C ASN A 234 -10.09 3.11 -12.86
N GLY A 235 -11.20 3.37 -12.18
CA GLY A 235 -11.50 4.57 -11.39
C GLY A 235 -12.38 5.62 -12.11
N TYR A 236 -12.51 6.79 -11.49
CA TYR A 236 -13.28 7.95 -11.99
C TYR A 236 -14.77 7.63 -12.23
N GLN A 237 -15.49 8.46 -13.01
CA GLN A 237 -16.94 8.31 -13.24
C GLN A 237 -17.29 7.08 -14.09
N HIS A 238 -16.33 6.54 -14.86
CA HIS A 238 -16.49 5.32 -15.66
C HIS A 238 -15.53 4.26 -15.16
N ASP A 239 -15.84 3.71 -13.99
CA ASP A 239 -15.02 2.75 -13.26
C ASP A 239 -15.19 1.30 -13.79
N ASP A 240 -14.89 1.13 -15.08
CA ASP A 240 -15.00 -0.17 -15.75
C ASP A 240 -13.99 -1.19 -15.15
N PRO A 241 -14.37 -2.48 -14.99
CA PRO A 241 -13.45 -3.54 -14.57
C PRO A 241 -12.25 -3.70 -15.50
N ARG A 242 -11.12 -4.20 -14.97
CA ARG A 242 -9.91 -4.52 -15.73
C ARG A 242 -9.28 -5.83 -15.29
N GLU A 243 -8.63 -6.52 -16.22
CA GLU A 243 -7.89 -7.76 -15.93
C GLU A 243 -6.45 -7.41 -15.51
N ILE A 244 -6.21 -7.38 -14.19
CA ILE A 244 -4.88 -7.06 -13.62
C ILE A 244 -4.49 -7.95 -12.44
N TRP A 245 -5.36 -8.87 -12.01
CA TRP A 245 -5.10 -9.81 -10.91
C TRP A 245 -3.82 -10.66 -11.06
N PRO A 246 -3.28 -10.96 -12.26
CA PRO A 246 -1.99 -11.67 -12.36
C PRO A 246 -0.83 -10.89 -11.76
N TYR A 247 -0.87 -9.55 -11.76
CA TYR A 247 0.12 -8.73 -11.05
C TYR A 247 0.02 -8.94 -9.53
N ARG A 248 -1.19 -9.02 -8.96
CA ARG A 248 -1.36 -9.32 -7.53
C ARG A 248 -0.74 -10.67 -7.17
N ASP A 249 -0.99 -11.68 -7.99
CA ASP A 249 -0.45 -13.02 -7.78
C ASP A 249 1.08 -13.05 -7.96
N TRP A 250 1.62 -12.26 -8.89
CA TRP A 250 3.07 -12.07 -9.02
C TRP A 250 3.67 -11.46 -7.75
N VAL A 251 3.04 -10.44 -7.17
CA VAL A 251 3.51 -9.85 -5.90
C VAL A 251 3.49 -10.91 -4.78
N ILE A 252 2.40 -11.65 -4.64
CA ILE A 252 2.29 -12.75 -3.64
C ILE A 252 3.44 -13.75 -3.81
N GLN A 253 3.70 -14.17 -5.04
CA GLN A 253 4.77 -15.13 -5.34
C GLN A 253 6.15 -14.54 -5.06
N ALA A 254 6.42 -13.28 -5.42
CA ALA A 254 7.70 -12.64 -5.17
C ALA A 254 8.04 -12.55 -3.67
N PHE A 255 7.04 -12.25 -2.81
CA PHE A 255 7.24 -12.30 -1.35
C PHE A 255 7.44 -13.73 -0.83
N ASN A 256 6.73 -14.71 -1.37
CA ASN A 256 6.89 -16.12 -0.99
C ASN A 256 8.28 -16.67 -1.38
N ASP A 257 8.80 -16.28 -2.53
CA ASP A 257 10.11 -16.68 -3.02
C ASP A 257 11.26 -15.90 -2.36
N ASP A 258 10.94 -14.91 -1.51
CA ASP A 258 11.89 -13.95 -0.94
C ASP A 258 12.78 -13.32 -2.03
N MET A 259 12.12 -12.91 -3.14
CA MET A 259 12.80 -12.25 -4.24
C MET A 259 13.59 -11.04 -3.70
N PRO A 260 14.90 -10.93 -4.00
CA PRO A 260 15.69 -9.77 -3.63
C PRO A 260 14.97 -8.47 -4.01
N PHE A 261 14.82 -7.55 -3.05
CA PHE A 261 14.02 -6.35 -3.24
C PHE A 261 14.52 -5.44 -4.37
N ASP A 262 15.81 -5.47 -4.68
CA ASP A 262 16.38 -4.80 -5.84
C ASP A 262 15.85 -5.40 -7.16
N GLN A 263 15.85 -6.73 -7.29
CA GLN A 263 15.24 -7.43 -8.42
C GLN A 263 13.74 -7.19 -8.50
N PHE A 264 13.04 -7.29 -7.37
CA PHE A 264 11.60 -7.01 -7.26
C PHE A 264 11.25 -5.59 -7.75
N THR A 265 12.11 -4.62 -7.47
CA THR A 265 11.97 -3.23 -7.95
C THR A 265 12.24 -3.13 -9.45
N ILE A 266 13.32 -3.76 -9.94
CA ILE A 266 13.70 -3.76 -11.36
C ILE A 266 12.60 -4.35 -12.22
N GLU A 267 12.03 -5.51 -11.86
CA GLU A 267 10.99 -6.16 -12.65
C GLU A 267 9.71 -5.31 -12.71
N GLN A 268 9.34 -4.65 -11.62
CA GLN A 268 8.14 -3.81 -11.60
C GLN A 268 8.28 -2.52 -12.40
N LEU A 269 9.43 -1.86 -12.30
CA LEU A 269 9.66 -0.61 -13.00
C LEU A 269 10.04 -0.82 -14.46
N ALA A 270 10.70 -1.93 -14.80
CA ALA A 270 11.35 -2.10 -16.10
C ALA A 270 11.47 -3.56 -16.58
N GLY A 271 10.64 -4.49 -16.07
CA GLY A 271 10.67 -5.90 -16.47
C GLY A 271 10.49 -6.11 -17.97
N ASP A 272 9.75 -5.23 -18.66
CA ASP A 272 9.58 -5.24 -20.12
C ASP A 272 10.80 -4.76 -20.91
N LEU A 273 11.76 -4.11 -20.23
CA LEU A 273 13.01 -3.62 -20.82
C LEU A 273 14.21 -4.55 -20.55
N LEU A 274 13.98 -5.66 -19.84
CA LEU A 274 15.01 -6.68 -19.66
C LEU A 274 15.28 -7.42 -20.99
N PRO A 275 16.49 -7.93 -21.23
CA PRO A 275 16.77 -8.76 -22.40
C PRO A 275 15.89 -10.01 -22.39
N GLU A 276 15.13 -10.24 -23.47
CA GLU A 276 14.23 -11.39 -23.63
C GLU A 276 13.31 -11.60 -22.42
N PRO A 277 12.42 -10.63 -22.12
CA PRO A 277 11.69 -10.60 -20.86
C PRO A 277 10.76 -11.81 -20.76
N SER A 278 10.82 -12.51 -19.62
CA SER A 278 9.90 -13.60 -19.33
C SER A 278 8.48 -13.08 -19.12
N LEU A 279 7.47 -13.96 -19.25
CA LEU A 279 6.08 -13.60 -18.94
C LEU A 279 5.95 -13.06 -17.50
N SER A 280 6.67 -13.63 -16.54
CA SER A 280 6.69 -13.15 -15.15
C SER A 280 7.15 -11.70 -15.05
N GLN A 281 8.26 -11.38 -15.72
CA GLN A 281 8.82 -10.01 -15.77
C GLN A 281 7.89 -9.03 -16.48
N LEU A 282 7.18 -9.47 -17.52
CA LEU A 282 6.15 -8.65 -18.16
C LEU A 282 4.99 -8.37 -17.20
N ILE A 283 4.50 -9.37 -16.48
CA ILE A 283 3.43 -9.24 -15.49
C ILE A 283 3.83 -8.29 -14.36
N ALA A 284 5.08 -8.34 -13.89
CA ALA A 284 5.61 -7.47 -12.85
C ALA A 284 5.40 -5.98 -13.16
N THR A 285 5.51 -5.60 -14.45
CA THR A 285 5.29 -4.21 -14.89
C THR A 285 3.86 -3.71 -14.72
N GLY A 286 2.93 -4.59 -14.31
CA GLY A 286 1.59 -4.24 -13.84
C GLY A 286 1.58 -3.15 -12.76
N PHE A 287 2.68 -2.97 -12.00
CA PHE A 287 2.86 -1.81 -11.10
C PHE A 287 2.58 -0.48 -11.81
N ASN A 288 3.14 -0.28 -13.00
CA ASN A 288 2.95 0.93 -13.82
C ASN A 288 1.54 1.02 -14.42
N ARG A 289 0.86 -0.13 -14.56
CA ARG A 289 -0.49 -0.25 -15.13
C ARG A 289 -1.61 -0.09 -14.10
N ASN A 290 -1.28 -0.09 -12.81
CA ASN A 290 -2.27 0.13 -11.76
C ASN A 290 -2.76 1.58 -11.67
N THR A 291 -2.03 2.53 -12.26
CA THR A 291 -2.42 3.94 -12.44
C THR A 291 -3.92 4.12 -12.76
N PRO A 292 -4.70 4.91 -11.99
CA PRO A 292 -6.09 5.21 -12.31
C PRO A 292 -6.25 5.87 -13.68
N MET A 293 -7.33 5.55 -14.38
CA MET A 293 -7.57 6.05 -15.74
C MET A 293 -8.97 6.67 -15.87
N ASN A 294 -9.03 7.88 -16.42
CA ASN A 294 -10.29 8.57 -16.66
C ASN A 294 -10.83 8.28 -18.08
N GLY A 295 -11.87 7.45 -18.15
CA GLY A 295 -12.59 7.11 -19.38
C GLY A 295 -13.74 8.06 -19.76
N SER A 296 -14.00 9.13 -18.98
CA SER A 296 -15.13 10.06 -19.20
C SER A 296 -15.01 10.83 -20.50
N GLY A 297 -16.13 10.95 -21.24
CA GLY A 297 -16.17 11.56 -22.56
C GLY A 297 -15.85 13.06 -22.62
N GLY A 298 -15.81 13.75 -21.48
CA GLY A 298 -15.43 15.17 -21.39
C GLY A 298 -13.92 15.44 -21.27
N SER A 299 -13.09 14.42 -21.01
CA SER A 299 -11.66 14.62 -20.74
C SER A 299 -10.85 14.63 -22.04
N LYS A 300 -9.73 15.37 -22.15
CA LYS A 300 -8.84 15.28 -23.33
C LYS A 300 -7.84 14.12 -23.23
N VAL A 301 -7.39 13.55 -24.35
CA VAL A 301 -6.47 12.39 -24.35
C VAL A 301 -5.14 12.76 -23.68
N ASP A 302 -4.57 13.90 -24.04
CA ASP A 302 -3.29 14.38 -23.49
C ASP A 302 -3.39 14.70 -21.99
N GLU A 303 -4.55 15.20 -21.52
CA GLU A 303 -4.82 15.43 -20.10
C GLU A 303 -4.82 14.11 -19.30
N VAL A 304 -5.45 13.07 -19.84
CA VAL A 304 -5.46 11.74 -19.21
C VAL A 304 -4.06 11.15 -19.21
N ARG A 305 -3.35 11.19 -20.34
CA ARG A 305 -1.97 10.70 -20.42
C ARG A 305 -1.07 11.39 -19.39
N ASN A 306 -1.11 12.73 -19.31
CA ASN A 306 -0.28 13.46 -18.36
C ASN A 306 -0.64 13.12 -16.91
N ALA A 307 -1.93 13.01 -16.56
CA ALA A 307 -2.33 12.60 -15.22
C ALA A 307 -1.77 11.23 -14.84
N MET A 308 -1.75 10.29 -15.79
CA MET A 308 -1.16 8.95 -15.58
C MET A 308 0.36 9.01 -15.39
N LEU A 309 1.06 9.87 -16.14
CA LEU A 309 2.51 10.05 -16.02
C LEU A 309 2.88 10.70 -14.67
N VAL A 310 2.13 11.72 -14.26
CA VAL A 310 2.27 12.36 -12.93
C VAL A 310 2.07 11.33 -11.82
N ASP A 311 1.04 10.49 -11.91
CA ASP A 311 0.76 9.45 -10.91
C ASP A 311 1.91 8.42 -10.81
N ARG A 312 2.52 8.03 -11.94
CA ARG A 312 3.68 7.14 -11.96
C ARG A 312 4.91 7.76 -11.32
N VAL A 313 5.23 9.00 -11.65
CA VAL A 313 6.35 9.75 -11.08
C VAL A 313 6.19 9.87 -9.57
N ASN A 314 5.06 10.41 -9.14
CA ASN A 314 4.80 10.69 -7.73
C ASN A 314 4.81 9.41 -6.92
N THR A 315 4.14 8.36 -7.41
CA THR A 315 4.14 7.10 -6.66
C THR A 315 5.49 6.41 -6.67
N THR A 316 6.28 6.49 -7.74
CA THR A 316 7.64 5.93 -7.71
C THR A 316 8.50 6.66 -6.66
N ALA A 317 8.41 7.99 -6.60
CA ALA A 317 9.12 8.77 -5.60
C ALA A 317 8.64 8.50 -4.16
N THR A 318 7.33 8.37 -3.93
CA THR A 318 6.80 8.02 -2.61
C THR A 318 7.18 6.59 -2.22
N VAL A 319 7.04 5.62 -3.13
CA VAL A 319 7.25 4.20 -2.82
C VAL A 319 8.72 3.90 -2.55
N TRP A 320 9.65 4.33 -3.40
CA TRP A 320 11.05 3.95 -3.19
C TRP A 320 11.87 5.01 -2.46
N LEU A 321 11.55 6.29 -2.65
CA LEU A 321 12.36 7.37 -2.07
C LEU A 321 11.72 7.95 -0.80
N GLY A 322 10.47 7.60 -0.46
CA GLY A 322 9.78 8.17 0.70
C GLY A 322 9.83 9.69 0.67
N SER A 323 9.57 10.28 -0.50
CA SER A 323 9.77 11.72 -0.74
C SER A 323 8.55 12.37 -1.37
N THR A 324 8.37 13.65 -1.07
CA THR A 324 7.38 14.55 -1.63
C THR A 324 7.82 15.16 -2.97
N LEU A 325 8.57 14.42 -3.80
CA LEU A 325 9.04 14.90 -5.12
C LEU A 325 7.88 15.45 -5.97
N GLY A 326 6.65 14.95 -5.79
CA GLY A 326 5.45 15.45 -6.45
C GLY A 326 5.13 16.93 -6.20
N CYS A 327 5.57 17.53 -5.10
CA CYS A 327 5.45 18.98 -4.91
C CYS A 327 6.26 19.76 -5.94
N ALA A 328 7.32 19.16 -6.50
CA ALA A 328 8.15 19.76 -7.53
C ALA A 328 7.47 19.79 -8.93
N GLN A 329 6.27 19.22 -9.08
CA GLN A 329 5.51 19.20 -10.33
C GLN A 329 5.15 20.60 -10.84
N CYS A 330 4.79 21.52 -9.94
CA CYS A 330 4.29 22.84 -10.30
C CYS A 330 5.29 23.96 -10.02
N HIS A 331 6.22 23.77 -9.09
CA HIS A 331 7.25 24.75 -8.73
C HIS A 331 8.47 24.01 -8.17
N THR A 332 9.62 24.66 -8.02
CA THR A 332 10.73 24.06 -7.26
C THR A 332 10.26 23.77 -5.84
N HIS A 333 10.55 22.59 -5.30
CA HIS A 333 10.06 22.14 -4.02
C HIS A 333 10.38 23.19 -2.93
N LYS A 334 9.42 23.44 -2.03
CA LYS A 334 9.49 24.55 -1.07
C LYS A 334 10.54 24.34 0.02
N TYR A 335 10.71 23.10 0.48
CA TYR A 335 11.61 22.76 1.59
C TYR A 335 12.76 21.89 1.15
N ASP A 336 12.51 20.77 0.48
CA ASP A 336 13.50 19.81 -0.03
C ASP A 336 14.25 20.27 -1.29
N PRO A 337 15.46 19.74 -1.53
CA PRO A 337 16.35 20.19 -2.60
C PRO A 337 15.99 19.57 -3.95
N PHE A 338 14.72 19.67 -4.35
CA PHE A 338 14.21 19.15 -5.62
C PHE A 338 13.69 20.29 -6.50
N THR A 339 14.30 20.45 -7.67
CA THR A 339 13.87 21.46 -8.65
C THR A 339 12.75 20.95 -9.55
N ILE A 340 11.98 21.87 -10.10
CA ILE A 340 10.97 21.54 -11.13
C ILE A 340 11.62 20.90 -12.37
N GLU A 341 12.84 21.31 -12.75
CA GLU A 341 13.55 20.68 -13.87
C GLU A 341 13.84 19.20 -13.55
N GLU A 342 14.34 18.88 -12.36
CA GLU A 342 14.60 17.49 -11.94
C GLU A 342 13.33 16.64 -11.88
N TYR A 343 12.18 17.21 -11.47
CA TYR A 343 10.90 16.52 -11.55
C TYR A 343 10.59 16.07 -12.98
N TYR A 344 10.73 16.97 -13.96
CA TYR A 344 10.45 16.64 -15.36
C TYR A 344 11.52 15.76 -16.01
N ARG A 345 12.77 15.79 -15.53
CA ARG A 345 13.80 14.80 -15.89
C ARG A 345 13.44 13.40 -15.37
N PHE A 346 12.86 13.29 -14.17
CA PHE A 346 12.36 12.03 -13.64
C PHE A 346 11.10 11.56 -14.41
N TYR A 347 10.21 12.49 -14.75
CA TYR A 347 9.03 12.26 -15.60
C TYR A 347 9.37 11.65 -16.96
N ALA A 348 10.45 12.10 -17.58
CA ALA A 348 10.88 11.65 -18.91
C ALA A 348 11.14 10.12 -18.98
N TYR A 349 11.43 9.45 -17.86
CA TYR A 349 11.53 7.98 -17.82
C TYR A 349 10.21 7.28 -18.17
N PHE A 350 9.07 7.84 -17.74
CA PHE A 350 7.74 7.22 -17.93
C PHE A 350 7.04 7.68 -19.19
N ASP A 351 7.36 8.88 -19.67
CA ASP A 351 6.77 9.45 -20.89
C ASP A 351 7.14 8.66 -22.17
N ARG A 352 8.12 7.76 -22.08
CA ARG A 352 8.42 6.80 -23.15
C ARG A 352 7.35 5.73 -23.35
N GLY A 353 6.45 5.53 -22.39
CA GLY A 353 5.39 4.54 -22.46
C GLY A 353 4.45 4.74 -23.65
N VAL A 354 3.96 3.63 -24.23
CA VAL A 354 2.92 3.64 -25.28
C VAL A 354 1.66 4.39 -24.83
N ASP A 355 0.84 4.83 -25.78
CA ASP A 355 -0.45 5.45 -25.46
C ASP A 355 -1.44 4.38 -25.01
N GLU A 356 -2.15 4.65 -23.93
CA GLU A 356 -2.98 3.64 -23.25
C GLU A 356 -4.48 3.93 -23.38
N THR A 357 -4.81 5.07 -24.01
CA THR A 357 -6.18 5.54 -24.20
C THR A 357 -6.35 6.08 -25.62
N VAL A 358 -7.46 5.75 -26.27
CA VAL A 358 -7.86 6.31 -27.57
C VAL A 358 -9.29 6.80 -27.53
N LEU A 359 -9.63 7.76 -28.39
CA LEU A 359 -11.02 8.17 -28.63
C LEU A 359 -11.78 7.03 -29.31
N ALA A 360 -13.03 6.81 -28.89
CA ALA A 360 -13.96 5.99 -29.61
C ALA A 360 -14.24 6.62 -30.99
N GLY A 361 -13.96 5.89 -32.07
CA GLY A 361 -14.29 6.35 -33.42
C GLY A 361 -15.81 6.60 -33.62
N GLY A 362 -16.18 7.23 -34.73
CA GLY A 362 -17.57 7.33 -35.17
C GLY A 362 -18.45 8.37 -34.45
N GLY A 363 -17.86 9.47 -33.94
CA GLY A 363 -18.59 10.56 -33.27
C GLY A 363 -18.89 10.31 -31.79
N ASN A 364 -18.36 9.22 -31.21
CA ASN A 364 -18.46 8.91 -29.80
C ASN A 364 -17.38 9.67 -29.00
N THR A 365 -17.76 10.31 -27.89
CA THR A 365 -16.83 11.03 -27.01
C THR A 365 -16.13 10.11 -26.00
N ARG A 366 -16.59 8.86 -25.84
CA ARG A 366 -16.03 7.89 -24.89
C ARG A 366 -14.60 7.51 -25.27
N LYS A 367 -13.76 7.18 -24.29
CA LYS A 367 -12.41 6.66 -24.51
C LYS A 367 -12.34 5.16 -24.23
N PHE A 368 -11.55 4.44 -25.02
CA PHE A 368 -11.26 3.02 -24.80
C PHE A 368 -9.83 2.80 -24.34
N TYR A 369 -9.66 1.82 -23.48
CA TYR A 369 -8.35 1.31 -23.07
C TYR A 369 -7.72 0.52 -24.23
N VAL A 370 -6.48 0.88 -24.60
CA VAL A 370 -5.70 0.21 -25.66
C VAL A 370 -4.26 -0.08 -25.22
N GLY A 371 -3.97 -0.01 -23.92
CA GLY A 371 -2.63 -0.27 -23.41
C GLY A 371 -2.17 -1.71 -23.69
N ALA A 372 -0.85 -1.92 -23.68
CA ALA A 372 -0.24 -3.22 -23.92
C ALA A 372 -0.78 -4.30 -22.97
N GLN A 373 -0.98 -5.50 -23.52
CA GLN A 373 -1.49 -6.67 -22.81
C GLN A 373 -0.76 -7.92 -23.29
N VAL A 374 -0.74 -8.93 -22.43
CA VAL A 374 -0.23 -10.27 -22.75
C VAL A 374 -1.27 -11.33 -22.43
N GLU A 375 -1.35 -12.37 -23.25
CA GLU A 375 -2.18 -13.54 -22.98
C GLU A 375 -1.52 -14.44 -21.93
N LEU A 376 -2.31 -14.89 -20.96
CA LEU A 376 -1.85 -15.84 -19.96
C LEU A 376 -1.89 -17.28 -20.49
N PRO A 377 -0.98 -18.16 -20.04
CA PRO A 377 -0.98 -19.55 -20.43
C PRO A 377 -2.25 -20.25 -19.96
N VAL A 378 -2.95 -20.89 -20.89
CA VAL A 378 -4.04 -21.84 -20.61
C VAL A 378 -3.61 -23.27 -20.88
N SER A 379 -4.30 -24.23 -20.26
CA SER A 379 -4.04 -25.66 -20.49
C SER A 379 -4.11 -26.03 -21.97
N ALA A 380 -3.29 -27.00 -22.39
CA ALA A 380 -3.27 -27.47 -23.78
C ALA A 380 -4.67 -27.86 -24.28
N GLY A 381 -5.46 -28.53 -23.43
CA GLY A 381 -6.86 -28.87 -23.72
C GLY A 381 -7.75 -27.65 -23.96
N ARG A 382 -7.64 -26.59 -23.14
CA ARG A 382 -8.40 -25.34 -23.34
C ARG A 382 -7.95 -24.63 -24.62
N ARG A 383 -6.64 -24.59 -24.89
CA ARG A 383 -6.08 -24.00 -26.11
C ARG A 383 -6.57 -24.72 -27.37
N SER A 384 -6.53 -26.05 -27.40
CA SER A 384 -7.03 -26.84 -28.53
C SER A 384 -8.53 -26.62 -28.76
N ARG A 385 -9.34 -26.54 -27.69
CA ARG A 385 -10.76 -26.20 -27.80
C ARG A 385 -10.97 -24.80 -28.35
N TYR A 386 -10.26 -23.79 -27.83
CA TYR A 386 -10.35 -22.43 -28.33
C TYR A 386 -10.01 -22.35 -29.83
N SER A 387 -8.91 -22.98 -30.26
CA SER A 387 -8.51 -23.02 -31.66
C SER A 387 -9.55 -23.73 -32.55
N ALA A 388 -10.14 -24.83 -32.07
CA ALA A 388 -11.18 -25.55 -32.81
C ALA A 388 -12.46 -24.71 -32.96
N VAL A 389 -12.93 -24.08 -31.88
CA VAL A 389 -14.11 -23.19 -31.93
C VAL A 389 -13.82 -21.97 -32.80
N LYS A 390 -12.64 -21.37 -32.71
CA LYS A 390 -12.21 -20.26 -33.58
C LYS A 390 -12.20 -20.65 -35.06
N ALA A 391 -11.69 -21.83 -35.40
CA ALA A 391 -11.69 -22.31 -36.78
C ALA A 391 -13.13 -22.54 -37.30
N GLN A 392 -14.01 -23.11 -36.47
CA GLN A 392 -15.43 -23.26 -36.81
C GLN A 392 -16.12 -21.90 -36.99
N HIS A 393 -15.82 -20.94 -36.12
CA HIS A 393 -16.37 -19.60 -36.19
C HIS A 393 -15.95 -18.88 -37.48
N GLU A 394 -14.67 -18.92 -37.85
CA GLU A 394 -14.19 -18.29 -39.09
C GLU A 394 -14.73 -19.00 -40.34
N TYR A 395 -14.82 -20.33 -40.34
CA TYR A 395 -15.48 -21.08 -41.41
C TYR A 395 -16.95 -20.66 -41.57
N LEU A 396 -17.68 -20.57 -40.45
CA LEU A 396 -19.10 -20.22 -40.47
C LEU A 396 -19.33 -18.77 -40.93
N LYS A 397 -18.45 -17.83 -40.60
CA LYS A 397 -18.47 -16.48 -41.19
C LYS A 397 -18.37 -16.51 -42.71
N MET A 398 -17.47 -17.32 -43.26
CA MET A 398 -17.32 -17.46 -44.71
C MET A 398 -18.58 -18.06 -45.35
N VAL A 399 -19.13 -19.13 -44.74
CA VAL A 399 -20.39 -19.76 -45.20
C VAL A 399 -21.56 -18.79 -45.15
N ILE A 400 -21.70 -18.02 -44.07
CA ILE A 400 -22.73 -16.98 -43.94
C ILE A 400 -22.56 -15.93 -45.03
N GLY A 401 -21.35 -15.40 -45.25
CA GLY A 401 -21.10 -14.41 -46.28
C GLY A 401 -21.48 -14.89 -47.69
N GLN A 402 -21.20 -16.16 -47.99
CA GLN A 402 -21.64 -16.77 -49.25
C GLN A 402 -23.17 -16.92 -49.33
N ALA A 403 -23.80 -17.44 -48.29
CA ALA A 403 -25.25 -17.62 -48.24
C ALA A 403 -26.01 -16.29 -48.31
N GLU A 404 -25.48 -15.24 -47.67
CA GLU A 404 -26.00 -13.87 -47.78
C GLU A 404 -25.92 -13.36 -49.21
N PHE A 405 -24.76 -13.54 -49.87
CA PHE A 405 -24.57 -13.12 -51.27
C PHE A 405 -25.57 -13.81 -52.21
N GLU A 406 -25.78 -15.12 -52.04
CA GLU A 406 -26.74 -15.91 -52.84
C GLU A 406 -28.19 -15.49 -52.55
N ALA A 407 -28.55 -15.28 -51.29
CA ALA A 407 -29.91 -14.92 -50.88
C ALA A 407 -30.32 -13.51 -51.32
N ILE A 408 -29.38 -12.55 -51.39
CA ILE A 408 -29.68 -11.14 -51.72
C ILE A 408 -30.36 -10.98 -53.09
N ALA A 409 -30.15 -11.91 -54.03
CA ALA A 409 -30.84 -11.89 -55.33
C ALA A 409 -32.38 -11.90 -55.22
N ASP A 410 -32.92 -12.46 -54.13
CA ASP A 410 -34.36 -12.52 -53.85
C ASP A 410 -34.90 -11.33 -53.03
N LEU A 411 -34.02 -10.45 -52.55
CA LEU A 411 -34.40 -9.34 -51.66
C LEU A 411 -35.49 -8.42 -52.28
N PRO A 412 -35.42 -8.02 -53.57
CA PRO A 412 -36.47 -7.19 -54.18
C PRO A 412 -37.86 -7.84 -54.11
N LYS A 413 -37.95 -9.15 -54.42
CA LYS A 413 -39.21 -9.92 -54.36
C LYS A 413 -39.75 -10.02 -52.93
N TRP A 414 -38.86 -10.10 -51.94
CA TRP A 414 -39.27 -10.08 -50.54
C TRP A 414 -39.81 -8.71 -50.13
N VAL A 415 -39.12 -7.62 -50.49
CA VAL A 415 -39.56 -6.24 -50.22
C VAL A 415 -40.97 -6.00 -50.76
N GLU A 416 -41.25 -6.41 -52.01
CA GLU A 416 -42.58 -6.30 -52.62
C GLU A 416 -43.66 -7.06 -51.82
N ARG A 417 -43.38 -8.30 -51.40
CA ARG A 417 -44.31 -9.10 -50.58
C ARG A 417 -44.56 -8.51 -49.20
N GLN A 418 -43.56 -7.85 -48.63
CA GLN A 418 -43.62 -7.28 -47.28
C GLN A 418 -44.20 -5.86 -47.23
N ALA A 419 -44.38 -5.20 -48.37
CA ALA A 419 -44.93 -3.83 -48.46
C ALA A 419 -46.32 -3.69 -47.80
N ALA A 420 -47.10 -4.77 -47.71
CA ALA A 420 -48.41 -4.80 -47.07
C ALA A 420 -48.43 -5.50 -45.69
N ASN A 421 -47.30 -6.01 -45.21
CA ASN A 421 -47.23 -6.75 -43.94
C ASN A 421 -47.27 -5.79 -42.74
N ARG A 422 -48.21 -6.01 -41.81
CA ARG A 422 -48.40 -5.18 -40.61
C ARG A 422 -47.56 -5.62 -39.41
N ASP A 423 -47.01 -6.83 -39.43
CA ASP A 423 -46.33 -7.48 -38.30
C ASP A 423 -44.79 -7.36 -38.36
N LEU A 424 -44.28 -6.34 -39.04
CA LEU A 424 -42.84 -6.07 -39.13
C LEU A 424 -42.35 -5.21 -37.95
N ARG A 425 -41.06 -5.36 -37.60
CA ARG A 425 -40.39 -4.50 -36.61
C ARG A 425 -40.51 -3.01 -37.01
N PRO A 426 -40.68 -2.08 -36.05
CA PRO A 426 -40.97 -0.67 -36.37
C PRO A 426 -39.95 0.00 -37.29
N ASN A 427 -38.67 -0.27 -37.10
CA ASN A 427 -37.58 0.26 -37.92
C ASN A 427 -37.63 -0.26 -39.37
N VAL A 428 -37.93 -1.55 -39.57
CA VAL A 428 -38.08 -2.17 -40.90
C VAL A 428 -39.31 -1.62 -41.62
N LYS A 429 -40.43 -1.48 -40.89
CA LYS A 429 -41.67 -0.89 -41.42
C LYS A 429 -41.47 0.56 -41.87
N SER A 430 -40.76 1.36 -41.06
CA SER A 430 -40.42 2.74 -41.41
C SER A 430 -39.51 2.82 -42.63
N ALA A 431 -38.51 1.94 -42.72
CA ALA A 431 -37.60 1.88 -43.86
C ALA A 431 -38.31 1.47 -45.17
N LEU A 432 -39.24 0.52 -45.11
CA LEU A 432 -40.01 0.06 -46.29
C LEU A 432 -41.01 1.10 -46.80
N ALA A 433 -41.49 2.01 -45.94
CA ALA A 433 -42.42 3.08 -46.32
C ALA A 433 -41.77 4.24 -47.08
N LYS A 434 -40.44 4.38 -47.01
CA LYS A 434 -39.66 5.37 -47.75
C LYS A 434 -39.46 4.94 -49.20
N SER A 435 -39.40 5.91 -50.12
CA SER A 435 -38.97 5.64 -51.50
C SER A 435 -37.50 5.15 -51.50
N ILE A 436 -37.06 4.54 -52.60
CA ILE A 436 -35.68 4.01 -52.69
C ILE A 436 -34.66 5.15 -52.52
N GLU A 437 -34.96 6.33 -53.04
CA GLU A 437 -34.13 7.54 -53.00
C GLU A 437 -34.09 8.19 -51.60
N GLU A 438 -35.10 7.94 -50.76
CA GLU A 438 -35.21 8.47 -49.40
C GLU A 438 -34.59 7.54 -48.34
N ARG A 439 -34.20 6.31 -48.73
CA ARG A 439 -33.60 5.34 -47.81
C ARG A 439 -32.15 5.69 -47.49
N THR A 440 -31.85 5.83 -46.21
CA THR A 440 -30.48 5.92 -45.70
C THR A 440 -29.78 4.56 -45.71
N GLU A 441 -28.47 4.55 -45.50
CA GLU A 441 -27.71 3.31 -45.29
C GLU A 441 -28.28 2.46 -44.15
N SER A 442 -28.69 3.11 -43.04
CA SER A 442 -29.34 2.43 -41.92
C SER A 442 -30.69 1.80 -42.29
N ASP A 443 -31.48 2.44 -43.15
CA ASP A 443 -32.75 1.90 -43.64
C ASP A 443 -32.53 0.65 -44.50
N ASN A 444 -31.55 0.71 -45.40
CA ASN A 444 -31.19 -0.40 -46.27
C ASN A 444 -30.62 -1.59 -45.47
N ASN A 445 -29.79 -1.32 -44.45
CA ASN A 445 -29.28 -2.35 -43.54
C ASN A 445 -30.43 -3.01 -42.75
N ALA A 446 -31.36 -2.23 -42.21
CA ALA A 446 -32.51 -2.77 -41.48
C ALA A 446 -33.38 -3.69 -42.34
N ILE A 447 -33.64 -3.32 -43.60
CA ILE A 447 -34.38 -4.15 -44.57
C ILE A 447 -33.61 -5.43 -44.89
N ARG A 448 -32.32 -5.32 -45.18
CA ARG A 448 -31.44 -6.45 -45.50
C ARG A 448 -31.38 -7.44 -44.34
N ASP A 449 -31.17 -6.97 -43.11
CA ASP A 449 -31.05 -7.84 -41.94
C ASP A 449 -32.38 -8.53 -41.61
N ALA A 450 -33.51 -7.84 -41.79
CA ALA A 450 -34.83 -8.43 -41.64
C ALA A 450 -35.11 -9.50 -42.69
N PHE A 451 -34.69 -9.29 -43.94
CA PHE A 451 -34.78 -10.27 -45.01
C PHE A 451 -33.94 -11.50 -44.72
N LEU A 452 -32.66 -11.32 -44.40
CA LEU A 452 -31.72 -12.42 -44.12
C LEU A 452 -32.17 -13.24 -42.91
N ALA A 453 -32.83 -12.63 -41.93
CA ALA A 453 -33.43 -13.35 -40.80
C ALA A 453 -34.58 -14.31 -41.19
N THR A 454 -35.17 -14.15 -42.38
CA THR A 454 -36.20 -15.08 -42.91
C THR A 454 -35.62 -16.26 -43.70
N ARG A 455 -34.30 -16.29 -43.89
CA ARG A 455 -33.59 -17.29 -44.69
C ARG A 455 -32.90 -18.30 -43.76
N PRO A 456 -33.42 -19.53 -43.60
CA PRO A 456 -32.82 -20.52 -42.70
C PRO A 456 -31.34 -20.79 -42.98
N GLU A 457 -30.94 -20.74 -44.26
CA GLU A 457 -29.57 -20.89 -44.74
C GLU A 457 -28.61 -19.79 -44.27
N VAL A 458 -29.12 -18.66 -43.76
CA VAL A 458 -28.34 -17.56 -43.15
C VAL A 458 -28.61 -17.46 -41.65
N ALA A 459 -29.88 -17.54 -41.24
CA ALA A 459 -30.31 -17.32 -39.86
C ALA A 459 -29.79 -18.39 -38.89
N GLU A 460 -29.83 -19.68 -39.26
CA GLU A 460 -29.34 -20.75 -38.39
C GLU A 460 -27.80 -20.71 -38.24
N PRO A 461 -27.01 -20.57 -39.33
CA PRO A 461 -25.58 -20.30 -39.20
C PRO A 461 -25.25 -19.06 -38.36
N LYS A 462 -26.01 -17.97 -38.45
CA LYS A 462 -25.78 -16.77 -37.61
C LYS A 462 -25.97 -17.05 -36.12
N ARG A 463 -27.03 -17.79 -35.73
CA ARG A 463 -27.22 -18.19 -34.32
C ARG A 463 -26.09 -19.10 -33.83
N GLU A 464 -25.64 -20.01 -34.68
CA GLU A 464 -24.49 -20.85 -34.35
C GLU A 464 -23.19 -20.04 -34.26
N LEU A 465 -23.01 -19.03 -35.11
CA LEU A 465 -21.89 -18.10 -35.04
C LEU A 465 -21.87 -17.34 -33.70
N GLU A 466 -23.03 -16.85 -33.25
CA GLU A 466 -23.20 -16.22 -31.94
C GLU A 466 -22.87 -17.20 -30.79
N ARG A 467 -23.34 -18.46 -30.88
CA ARG A 467 -23.02 -19.50 -29.90
C ARG A 467 -21.52 -19.81 -29.85
N LEU A 468 -20.87 -19.91 -31.02
CA LEU A 468 -19.42 -20.10 -31.11
C LEU A 468 -18.65 -18.89 -30.58
N ALA A 469 -19.15 -17.67 -30.79
CA ALA A 469 -18.56 -16.46 -30.23
C ALA A 469 -18.59 -16.46 -28.69
N GLU A 470 -19.71 -16.86 -28.08
CA GLU A 470 -19.80 -17.02 -26.62
C GLU A 470 -18.89 -18.15 -26.09
N GLN A 471 -18.78 -19.27 -26.82
CA GLN A 471 -17.82 -20.33 -26.48
C GLN A 471 -16.37 -19.86 -26.59
N MET A 472 -16.04 -19.10 -27.63
CA MET A 472 -14.71 -18.50 -27.79
C MET A 472 -14.41 -17.57 -26.63
N LYS A 473 -15.34 -16.71 -26.24
CA LYS A 473 -15.20 -15.80 -25.10
C LYS A 473 -14.93 -16.57 -23.80
N ALA A 474 -15.67 -17.64 -23.54
CA ALA A 474 -15.47 -18.48 -22.37
C ALA A 474 -14.13 -19.25 -22.37
N LEU A 475 -13.62 -19.59 -23.56
CA LEU A 475 -12.38 -20.35 -23.73
C LEU A 475 -11.14 -19.47 -23.93
N ALA A 476 -11.32 -18.20 -24.26
CA ALA A 476 -10.25 -17.25 -24.55
C ALA A 476 -9.23 -17.24 -23.40
N PRO A 477 -7.92 -17.20 -23.70
CA PRO A 477 -6.92 -16.97 -22.66
C PRO A 477 -7.22 -15.65 -21.93
N PRO A 478 -7.20 -15.64 -20.58
CA PRO A 478 -7.28 -14.38 -19.87
C PRO A 478 -6.06 -13.52 -20.22
N THR A 479 -6.22 -12.22 -20.17
CA THR A 479 -5.15 -11.26 -20.44
C THR A 479 -4.74 -10.54 -19.18
N THR A 480 -3.62 -9.84 -19.23
CA THR A 480 -3.26 -8.87 -18.20
C THR A 480 -2.54 -7.69 -18.81
N LEU A 481 -2.70 -6.53 -18.17
CA LEU A 481 -2.03 -5.31 -18.61
C LEU A 481 -0.53 -5.40 -18.29
N ILE A 482 0.29 -4.94 -19.23
CA ILE A 482 1.74 -4.82 -19.07
C ILE A 482 2.18 -3.43 -19.53
N MET A 483 3.37 -3.01 -19.09
CA MET A 483 4.01 -1.80 -19.60
C MET A 483 4.74 -2.09 -20.92
N ALA A 484 4.84 -1.08 -21.77
CA ALA A 484 5.63 -1.12 -22.99
C ALA A 484 6.06 0.30 -23.38
N ASP A 485 7.27 0.45 -23.90
CA ASP A 485 7.79 1.72 -24.42
C ASP A 485 7.55 1.87 -25.93
N LYS A 486 7.41 3.13 -26.39
CA LYS A 486 7.36 3.50 -27.80
C LYS A 486 8.70 3.21 -28.48
N SER A 487 8.66 2.85 -29.77
CA SER A 487 9.86 2.76 -30.60
C SER A 487 10.35 4.16 -31.01
N GLY A 488 11.66 4.39 -30.92
CA GLY A 488 12.29 5.66 -31.28
C GLY A 488 12.45 6.66 -30.12
N PRO A 489 13.01 7.87 -30.40
CA PRO A 489 13.21 8.91 -29.40
C PRO A 489 11.88 9.57 -28.99
N VAL A 490 11.75 9.87 -27.71
CA VAL A 490 10.64 10.63 -27.14
C VAL A 490 11.23 11.86 -26.46
N GLN A 491 10.81 13.06 -26.88
CA GLN A 491 11.22 14.30 -26.23
C GLN A 491 10.18 14.69 -25.18
N SER A 492 10.62 14.84 -23.94
CA SER A 492 9.81 15.41 -22.86
C SER A 492 10.16 16.88 -22.63
N PHE A 493 9.21 17.62 -22.06
CA PHE A 493 9.34 19.04 -21.74
C PHE A 493 8.96 19.28 -20.28
N LEU A 494 9.60 20.26 -19.66
CA LEU A 494 9.08 20.86 -18.43
C LEU A 494 7.70 21.47 -18.73
N LEU A 495 6.72 21.25 -17.87
CA LEU A 495 5.42 21.92 -17.97
C LEU A 495 5.38 23.09 -17.00
N GLU A 496 5.19 24.31 -17.50
CA GLU A 496 5.17 25.51 -16.66
C GLU A 496 3.99 25.43 -15.69
N ARG A 497 4.28 25.46 -14.38
CA ARG A 497 3.28 25.27 -13.31
C ARG A 497 2.46 23.98 -13.44
N GLY A 498 3.02 22.95 -14.10
CA GLY A 498 2.32 21.69 -14.35
C GLY A 498 1.27 21.75 -15.47
N GLN A 499 1.22 22.84 -16.25
CA GLN A 499 0.21 23.03 -17.29
C GLN A 499 0.63 22.39 -18.62
N ILE A 500 -0.13 21.39 -19.06
CA ILE A 500 0.14 20.59 -20.27
C ILE A 500 0.29 21.45 -21.53
N GLY A 501 -0.50 22.53 -21.63
CA GLY A 501 -0.48 23.42 -22.81
C GLY A 501 0.71 24.39 -22.85
N THR A 502 1.59 24.38 -21.83
CA THR A 502 2.65 25.38 -21.67
C THR A 502 3.97 24.68 -21.42
N HIS A 503 4.67 24.37 -22.51
CA HIS A 503 5.99 23.74 -22.47
C HIS A 503 7.08 24.79 -22.19
N GLY A 504 7.90 24.50 -21.20
CA GLY A 504 9.17 25.17 -20.95
C GLY A 504 10.33 24.45 -21.66
N LYS A 505 11.46 24.34 -20.95
CA LYS A 505 12.69 23.72 -21.47
C LYS A 505 12.49 22.24 -21.82
N ALA A 506 13.10 21.79 -22.91
CA ALA A 506 13.24 20.37 -23.22
C ALA A 506 14.12 19.67 -22.16
N VAL A 507 13.71 18.49 -21.73
CA VAL A 507 14.41 17.72 -20.69
C VAL A 507 14.73 16.31 -21.18
N GLU A 508 15.85 15.80 -20.69
CA GLU A 508 16.28 14.41 -20.87
C GLU A 508 16.12 13.64 -19.56
N PRO A 509 15.97 12.30 -19.60
CA PRO A 509 15.90 11.49 -18.40
C PRO A 509 17.05 11.77 -17.41
N GLY A 510 16.72 11.87 -16.12
CA GLY A 510 17.71 12.11 -15.08
C GLY A 510 17.11 12.07 -13.68
N THR A 511 18.00 12.11 -12.68
CA THR A 511 17.67 11.91 -11.27
C THR A 511 17.99 13.16 -10.45
N PRO A 512 17.38 13.36 -9.26
CA PRO A 512 17.66 14.51 -8.41
C PRO A 512 19.11 14.55 -7.91
N ALA A 513 19.77 15.70 -8.04
CA ALA A 513 21.18 15.91 -7.69
C ALA A 513 21.46 15.88 -6.18
N ALA A 514 20.42 16.00 -5.36
CA ALA A 514 20.52 15.85 -3.91
C ALA A 514 20.82 14.41 -3.46
N LEU A 515 20.54 13.43 -4.33
CA LEU A 515 20.83 12.00 -4.13
C LEU A 515 22.11 11.62 -4.87
N HIS A 516 22.46 10.33 -4.90
CA HIS A 516 23.64 9.88 -5.63
C HIS A 516 23.50 10.07 -7.15
N ALA A 517 24.62 10.27 -7.83
CA ALA A 517 24.65 10.46 -9.28
C ALA A 517 24.14 9.20 -10.03
N LEU A 518 23.50 9.43 -11.17
CA LEU A 518 23.22 8.37 -12.14
C LEU A 518 24.51 7.97 -12.85
N ASP A 519 24.84 6.68 -12.79
CA ASP A 519 25.98 6.12 -13.52
C ASP A 519 25.78 6.29 -15.03
N SER A 520 26.82 6.80 -15.72
CA SER A 520 26.81 7.02 -17.16
C SER A 520 26.68 5.73 -17.97
N ASP A 521 27.01 4.58 -17.39
CA ASP A 521 26.89 3.27 -18.03
C ASP A 521 25.44 2.73 -18.01
N LEU A 522 24.56 3.33 -17.21
CA LEU A 522 23.15 2.95 -17.15
C LEU A 522 22.35 3.56 -18.31
N PRO A 523 21.41 2.80 -18.91
CA PRO A 523 20.59 3.32 -20.00
C PRO A 523 19.67 4.43 -19.49
N PRO A 524 19.44 5.53 -20.26
CA PRO A 524 18.52 6.60 -19.89
C PRO A 524 17.04 6.19 -20.14
N ASN A 525 16.61 5.12 -19.48
CA ASN A 525 15.24 4.57 -19.53
C ASN A 525 14.85 4.01 -18.16
N ARG A 526 13.64 3.43 -18.05
CA ARG A 526 13.14 2.87 -16.77
C ARG A 526 14.06 1.83 -16.15
N LEU A 527 14.83 1.07 -16.95
CA LEU A 527 15.78 0.08 -16.43
C LEU A 527 16.96 0.75 -15.72
N GLY A 528 17.51 1.82 -16.29
CA GLY A 528 18.56 2.61 -15.62
C GLY A 528 18.04 3.31 -14.37
N LEU A 529 16.81 3.85 -14.41
CA LEU A 529 16.15 4.41 -13.23
C LEU A 529 15.99 3.36 -12.13
N ALA A 530 15.50 2.16 -12.45
CA ALA A 530 15.28 1.11 -11.46
C ALA A 530 16.58 0.68 -10.78
N LYS A 531 17.66 0.52 -11.56
CA LYS A 531 19.01 0.23 -11.03
C LYS A 531 19.59 1.37 -10.20
N TRP A 532 19.28 2.62 -10.54
CA TRP A 532 19.66 3.78 -9.73
C TRP A 532 18.90 3.79 -8.39
N ILE A 533 17.59 3.53 -8.40
CA ILE A 533 16.78 3.43 -7.18
C ILE A 533 17.34 2.37 -6.23
N THR A 534 17.74 1.21 -6.76
CA THR A 534 18.19 0.07 -5.94
C THR A 534 19.71 0.02 -5.76
N SER A 535 20.41 1.09 -6.10
CA SER A 535 21.85 1.20 -5.83
C SER A 535 22.11 1.19 -4.32
N PRO A 536 23.15 0.50 -3.82
CA PRO A 536 23.64 0.64 -2.45
C PRO A 536 24.06 2.07 -2.07
N GLU A 537 24.30 2.94 -3.07
CA GLU A 537 24.58 4.36 -2.85
C GLU A 537 23.31 5.19 -2.63
N ASN A 538 22.12 4.61 -2.81
CA ASN A 538 20.86 5.29 -2.58
C ASN A 538 20.55 5.38 -1.07
N PRO A 539 20.46 6.59 -0.50
CA PRO A 539 20.28 6.75 0.95
C PRO A 539 18.85 6.48 1.43
N LEU A 540 17.88 6.38 0.52
CA LEU A 540 16.45 6.33 0.86
C LEU A 540 15.86 4.93 0.70
N THR A 541 16.14 4.25 -0.40
CA THR A 541 15.45 2.98 -0.75
C THR A 541 15.48 1.96 0.37
N ALA A 542 16.64 1.68 0.95
CA ALA A 542 16.75 0.72 2.04
C ALA A 542 16.03 1.21 3.31
N ARG A 543 16.25 2.47 3.72
CA ARG A 543 15.62 3.07 4.91
C ARG A 543 14.09 3.08 4.82
N VAL A 544 13.55 3.49 3.68
CA VAL A 544 12.11 3.57 3.42
C VAL A 544 11.49 2.17 3.48
N THR A 545 12.15 1.18 2.86
CA THR A 545 11.65 -0.21 2.88
C THR A 545 11.66 -0.79 4.28
N VAL A 546 12.77 -0.74 5.01
CA VAL A 546 12.83 -1.30 6.38
C VAL A 546 11.93 -0.56 7.36
N ASN A 547 11.75 0.75 7.18
CA ASN A 547 10.80 1.52 7.99
C ASN A 547 9.35 1.05 7.81
N ARG A 548 8.96 0.68 6.59
CA ARG A 548 7.62 0.13 6.32
C ARG A 548 7.46 -1.27 6.86
N LEU A 549 8.47 -2.12 6.72
CA LEU A 549 8.46 -3.45 7.35
C LEU A 549 8.30 -3.33 8.87
N TRP A 550 9.04 -2.39 9.48
CA TRP A 550 8.90 -2.07 10.90
C TRP A 550 7.50 -1.57 11.24
N ALA A 551 6.95 -0.64 10.46
CA ALA A 551 5.63 -0.06 10.68
C ALA A 551 4.51 -1.11 10.65
N GLU A 552 4.65 -2.16 9.85
CA GLU A 552 3.63 -3.21 9.82
C GLU A 552 3.69 -4.17 10.98
N VAL A 553 4.88 -4.35 11.56
CA VAL A 553 5.01 -5.12 12.80
C VAL A 553 4.67 -4.27 14.03
N PHE A 554 5.08 -3.01 14.10
CA PHE A 554 4.90 -2.20 15.32
C PHE A 554 3.69 -1.28 15.32
N GLY A 555 3.07 -1.10 14.16
CA GLY A 555 1.94 -0.19 13.98
C GLY A 555 2.37 1.24 13.60
N GLY A 556 3.63 1.61 13.82
CA GLY A 556 4.23 2.87 13.38
C GLY A 556 5.68 2.66 12.98
N GLY A 557 6.18 3.46 12.05
CA GLY A 557 7.56 3.39 11.61
C GLY A 557 8.55 3.95 12.63
N ILE A 558 9.84 3.65 12.46
CA ILE A 558 10.93 4.37 13.13
C ILE A 558 10.89 5.85 12.71
N VAL A 559 10.59 6.10 11.44
CA VAL A 559 10.15 7.39 10.90
C VAL A 559 8.62 7.33 10.78
N PRO A 560 7.87 8.10 11.59
CA PRO A 560 6.41 8.07 11.57
C PRO A 560 5.80 8.41 10.20
N THR A 561 6.35 9.41 9.50
CA THR A 561 5.93 9.84 8.16
C THR A 561 6.51 8.95 7.06
N ALA A 562 5.89 7.79 6.81
CA ALA A 562 6.41 6.79 5.87
C ALA A 562 6.45 7.23 4.39
N GLU A 563 5.77 8.32 4.05
CA GLU A 563 5.74 8.97 2.74
C GLU A 563 6.71 10.14 2.57
N ASP A 564 7.26 10.67 3.67
CA ASP A 564 8.14 11.84 3.66
C ASP A 564 9.28 11.70 4.68
N PHE A 565 10.49 11.43 4.18
CA PHE A 565 11.76 11.42 4.91
C PHE A 565 12.50 12.76 4.76
N GLY A 566 11.94 13.70 3.98
CA GLY A 566 12.50 15.02 3.73
C GLY A 566 12.38 15.96 4.92
N ARG A 567 12.56 17.25 4.67
CA ARG A 567 12.64 18.31 5.69
C ARG A 567 11.30 18.64 6.36
N GLN A 568 10.18 18.13 5.86
CA GLN A 568 8.85 18.25 6.47
C GLN A 568 8.39 16.96 7.14
N GLY A 569 9.11 15.85 6.91
CA GLY A 569 8.89 14.60 7.60
C GLY A 569 9.38 14.61 9.04
N ASP A 570 8.89 13.67 9.83
CA ASP A 570 9.33 13.47 11.20
C ASP A 570 10.76 12.91 11.24
N ALA A 571 11.50 13.26 12.29
CA ALA A 571 12.80 12.66 12.54
C ALA A 571 12.65 11.19 13.00
N PRO A 572 13.60 10.30 12.68
CA PRO A 572 13.58 8.93 13.18
C PRO A 572 13.67 8.90 14.72
N THR A 573 12.83 8.09 15.36
CA THR A 573 12.89 7.85 16.82
C THR A 573 14.21 7.19 17.23
N HIS A 574 14.71 6.32 16.36
CA HIS A 574 15.95 5.54 16.51
C HIS A 574 16.80 5.62 15.22
N PRO A 575 17.53 6.73 14.98
CA PRO A 575 18.31 6.91 13.75
C PRO A 575 19.36 5.82 13.54
N GLU A 576 20.10 5.44 14.58
CA GLU A 576 21.11 4.38 14.48
C GLU A 576 20.49 3.01 14.15
N LEU A 577 19.30 2.71 14.67
CA LEU A 577 18.60 1.46 14.34
C LEU A 577 18.14 1.46 12.88
N LEU A 578 17.59 2.57 12.39
CA LEU A 578 17.16 2.71 11.00
C LEU A 578 18.32 2.50 10.03
N ASP A 579 19.47 3.15 10.29
CA ASP A 579 20.66 3.04 9.45
C ASP A 579 21.27 1.64 9.53
N TRP A 580 21.28 1.03 10.72
CA TRP A 580 21.73 -0.35 10.88
C TRP A 580 20.86 -1.34 10.10
N LEU A 581 19.53 -1.23 10.19
CA LEU A 581 18.59 -2.07 9.45
C LEU A 581 18.71 -1.87 7.94
N ALA A 582 18.89 -0.62 7.49
CA ALA A 582 19.09 -0.32 6.07
C ALA A 582 20.38 -0.95 5.53
N ALA A 583 21.49 -0.84 6.28
CA ALA A 583 22.74 -1.50 5.92
C ALA A 583 22.61 -3.03 5.90
N GLU A 584 21.99 -3.61 6.94
CA GLU A 584 21.73 -5.05 7.03
C GLU A 584 20.85 -5.55 5.88
N PHE A 585 19.86 -4.76 5.44
CA PHE A 585 18.99 -5.13 4.32
C PHE A 585 19.76 -5.20 3.00
N VAL A 586 20.62 -4.22 2.72
CA VAL A 586 21.44 -4.21 1.51
C VAL A 586 22.52 -5.31 1.54
N GLU A 587 23.26 -5.43 2.65
CA GLU A 587 24.32 -6.43 2.82
C GLU A 587 23.78 -7.86 2.88
N GLY A 588 22.57 -8.04 3.40
CA GLY A 588 21.82 -9.31 3.44
C GLY A 588 21.18 -9.69 2.10
N GLY A 589 21.55 -9.04 1.00
CA GLY A 589 21.07 -9.37 -0.34
C GLY A 589 19.63 -8.96 -0.59
N TRP A 590 19.16 -7.88 0.03
CA TRP A 590 17.81 -7.33 -0.14
C TRP A 590 16.67 -8.29 0.25
N SER A 591 16.94 -9.24 1.15
CA SER A 591 15.95 -10.21 1.65
C SER A 591 14.97 -9.55 2.63
N ILE A 592 13.68 -9.56 2.28
CA ILE A 592 12.62 -9.06 3.16
C ILE A 592 12.41 -10.04 4.31
N LYS A 593 12.40 -11.35 4.05
CA LYS A 593 12.22 -12.36 5.09
C LYS A 593 13.31 -12.28 6.15
N ASN A 594 14.55 -11.97 5.78
CA ASN A 594 15.64 -11.81 6.74
C ASN A 594 15.37 -10.67 7.73
N ILE A 595 14.92 -9.51 7.25
CA ILE A 595 14.59 -8.37 8.11
C ILE A 595 13.38 -8.68 9.00
N VAL A 596 12.31 -9.25 8.42
CA VAL A 596 11.11 -9.66 9.17
C VAL A 596 11.46 -10.68 10.25
N ARG A 597 12.26 -11.70 9.91
CA ARG A 597 12.78 -12.71 10.85
C ARG A 597 13.53 -12.05 12.01
N MET A 598 14.41 -11.09 11.72
CA MET A 598 15.16 -10.40 12.75
C MET A 598 14.26 -9.59 13.69
N ILE A 599 13.23 -8.94 13.15
CA ILE A 599 12.25 -8.22 13.96
C ILE A 599 11.50 -9.19 14.88
N VAL A 600 10.90 -10.26 14.35
CA VAL A 600 10.05 -11.17 15.16
C VAL A 600 10.86 -12.02 16.15
N THR A 601 12.17 -12.18 15.94
CA THR A 601 13.05 -12.88 16.89
C THR A 601 13.67 -11.98 17.96
N SER A 602 13.49 -10.66 17.86
CA SER A 602 13.98 -9.70 18.86
C SER A 602 13.23 -9.81 20.19
N SER A 603 13.91 -9.51 21.31
CA SER A 603 13.23 -9.34 22.59
C SER A 603 12.24 -8.19 22.55
N THR A 604 12.57 -7.13 21.82
CA THR A 604 11.71 -5.95 21.58
C THR A 604 10.32 -6.37 21.09
N TYR A 605 10.26 -7.20 20.05
CA TYR A 605 8.99 -7.70 19.50
C TYR A 605 8.24 -8.63 20.47
N ARG A 606 8.98 -9.44 21.24
CA ARG A 606 8.42 -10.48 22.12
C ARG A 606 7.87 -9.95 23.45
N GLN A 607 8.03 -8.65 23.74
CA GLN A 607 7.49 -8.00 24.93
C GLN A 607 5.96 -8.14 25.04
N SER A 608 5.47 -8.13 26.27
CA SER A 608 4.05 -7.96 26.58
C SER A 608 3.58 -6.58 26.10
N SER A 609 2.36 -6.52 25.54
CA SER A 609 1.71 -5.24 25.23
C SER A 609 1.17 -4.52 26.48
N ARG A 610 1.17 -5.21 27.64
CA ARG A 610 0.80 -4.63 28.92
C ARG A 610 2.02 -4.00 29.59
N GLY A 611 2.22 -2.70 29.38
CA GLY A 611 3.24 -1.91 30.06
C GLY A 611 2.86 -1.53 31.49
N SER A 612 3.85 -1.13 32.28
CA SER A 612 3.63 -0.50 33.59
C SER A 612 2.86 0.82 33.46
N PRO A 613 2.21 1.33 34.52
CA PRO A 613 1.57 2.65 34.48
C PRO A 613 2.53 3.77 34.05
N GLU A 614 3.81 3.68 34.44
CA GLU A 614 4.84 4.64 34.02
C GLU A 614 5.09 4.60 32.51
N LEU A 615 5.15 3.41 31.90
CA LEU A 615 5.30 3.28 30.45
C LEU A 615 4.10 3.89 29.71
N GLN A 616 2.88 3.62 30.19
CA GLN A 616 1.66 4.16 29.58
C GLN A 616 1.55 5.69 29.69
N GLU A 617 2.10 6.27 30.76
CA GLU A 617 2.12 7.73 30.95
C GLU A 617 3.21 8.39 30.10
N ARG A 618 4.40 7.79 30.01
CA ARG A 618 5.58 8.41 29.38
C ARG A 618 5.73 8.12 27.89
N ASP A 619 5.21 7.00 27.40
CA ASP A 619 5.25 6.58 25.99
C ASP A 619 3.93 5.88 25.60
N PRO A 620 2.78 6.59 25.63
CA PRO A 620 1.46 6.02 25.35
C PRO A 620 1.35 5.41 23.94
N ASP A 621 2.10 5.96 22.98
CA ASP A 621 2.11 5.54 21.59
C ASP A 621 3.16 4.45 21.29
N ASN A 622 3.91 4.00 22.31
CA ASN A 622 4.96 2.98 22.22
C ASN A 622 6.05 3.33 21.17
N THR A 623 6.41 4.60 21.06
CA THR A 623 7.41 5.12 20.11
C THR A 623 8.85 4.78 20.49
N LEU A 624 9.09 4.45 21.76
CA LEU A 624 10.36 3.96 22.29
C LEU A 624 10.44 2.43 22.30
N PHE A 625 9.34 1.74 21.91
CA PHE A 625 9.26 0.29 21.80
C PHE A 625 9.56 -0.46 23.12
N ALA A 626 9.12 0.11 24.25
CA ALA A 626 9.21 -0.50 25.58
C ALA A 626 8.06 -1.50 25.88
N MET A 627 7.14 -1.67 24.93
CA MET A 627 6.02 -2.60 25.00
C MET A 627 5.91 -3.38 23.68
N GLY A 628 5.29 -4.56 23.75
CA GLY A 628 4.95 -5.33 22.56
C GLY A 628 3.87 -4.63 21.72
N PRO A 629 3.86 -4.84 20.39
CA PRO A 629 2.94 -4.14 19.51
C PRO A 629 1.48 -4.55 19.74
N ARG A 630 0.60 -3.54 19.80
CA ARG A 630 -0.84 -3.71 19.98
C ARG A 630 -1.62 -2.66 19.20
N PHE A 631 -2.32 -3.08 18.15
CA PHE A 631 -3.17 -2.21 17.34
C PHE A 631 -4.24 -3.04 16.61
N ARG A 632 -5.28 -2.34 16.11
CA ARG A 632 -6.39 -2.93 15.37
C ARG A 632 -5.90 -3.55 14.06
N LEU A 633 -6.39 -4.75 13.76
CA LEU A 633 -6.07 -5.45 12.51
C LEU A 633 -6.66 -4.70 11.31
N PRO A 634 -6.00 -4.74 10.12
CA PRO A 634 -6.58 -4.20 8.90
C PRO A 634 -7.84 -4.98 8.49
N ALA A 635 -8.73 -4.34 7.73
CA ALA A 635 -10.01 -4.89 7.28
C ALA A 635 -9.93 -6.34 6.76
N GLU A 636 -8.96 -6.62 5.89
CA GLU A 636 -8.76 -7.92 5.28
C GLU A 636 -8.40 -8.98 6.35
N ALA A 637 -7.50 -8.64 7.29
CA ALA A 637 -7.09 -9.54 8.36
C ALA A 637 -8.19 -9.75 9.42
N ILE A 638 -9.05 -8.75 9.66
CA ILE A 638 -10.26 -8.93 10.48
C ILE A 638 -11.14 -9.99 9.83
N ARG A 639 -11.52 -9.81 8.56
CA ARG A 639 -12.33 -10.79 7.84
C ARG A 639 -11.70 -12.18 7.87
N ASP A 640 -10.41 -12.28 7.56
CA ASP A 640 -9.68 -13.55 7.53
C ASP A 640 -9.66 -14.23 8.89
N SER A 641 -9.45 -13.47 9.97
CA SER A 641 -9.45 -13.98 11.35
C SER A 641 -10.82 -14.52 11.75
N LEU A 642 -11.90 -13.85 11.38
CA LEU A 642 -13.26 -14.31 11.71
C LEU A 642 -13.65 -15.54 10.89
N LEU A 643 -13.30 -15.59 9.60
CA LEU A 643 -13.45 -16.79 8.76
C LEU A 643 -12.63 -17.97 9.31
N ALA A 644 -11.41 -17.71 9.79
CA ALA A 644 -10.56 -18.73 10.40
C ALA A 644 -11.20 -19.26 11.69
N ALA A 645 -11.69 -18.37 12.56
CA ALA A 645 -12.35 -18.73 13.81
C ALA A 645 -13.59 -19.62 13.57
N SER A 646 -14.42 -19.30 12.58
CA SER A 646 -15.62 -20.07 12.23
C SER A 646 -15.36 -21.34 11.43
N GLY A 647 -14.14 -21.55 10.93
CA GLY A 647 -13.79 -22.71 10.10
C GLY A 647 -14.23 -22.60 8.63
N LEU A 648 -14.63 -21.40 8.19
CA LEU A 648 -15.05 -21.15 6.79
C LEU A 648 -13.89 -20.80 5.86
N LEU A 649 -12.76 -20.32 6.41
CA LEU A 649 -11.66 -19.76 5.61
C LEU A 649 -11.14 -20.73 4.54
N SER A 650 -11.12 -20.28 3.29
CA SER A 650 -10.37 -20.94 2.21
C SER A 650 -8.94 -20.40 2.14
N LEU A 651 -7.98 -21.33 2.12
CA LEU A 651 -6.54 -21.05 1.95
C LEU A 651 -6.08 -21.10 0.48
N LYS A 652 -7.02 -21.07 -0.48
CA LYS A 652 -6.72 -21.06 -1.91
C LYS A 652 -5.96 -19.78 -2.30
N VAL A 653 -4.75 -19.95 -2.80
CA VAL A 653 -3.85 -18.87 -3.24
C VAL A 653 -4.07 -18.54 -4.72
N GLY A 654 -4.10 -17.25 -5.07
CA GLY A 654 -4.09 -16.74 -6.45
C GLY A 654 -5.39 -16.87 -7.26
N GLY A 655 -5.37 -16.48 -8.51
CA GLY A 655 -6.50 -16.52 -9.44
C GLY A 655 -7.41 -15.29 -9.41
N PRO A 656 -8.50 -15.27 -10.18
CA PRO A 656 -9.37 -14.10 -10.30
C PRO A 656 -9.96 -13.61 -8.95
N PRO A 657 -10.31 -12.32 -8.85
CA PRO A 657 -10.95 -11.77 -7.66
C PRO A 657 -12.34 -12.40 -7.41
N VAL A 658 -12.78 -12.35 -6.16
CA VAL A 658 -14.05 -12.90 -5.67
C VAL A 658 -14.97 -11.81 -5.12
N HIS A 659 -16.25 -12.14 -5.02
CA HIS A 659 -17.31 -11.22 -4.65
C HIS A 659 -18.05 -11.80 -3.44
N PRO A 660 -17.51 -11.64 -2.21
CA PRO A 660 -18.21 -12.06 -1.00
C PRO A 660 -19.56 -11.33 -0.87
N PRO A 661 -20.52 -11.86 -0.10
CA PRO A 661 -21.83 -11.23 0.07
C PRO A 661 -21.71 -9.75 0.49
N GLN A 662 -22.61 -8.91 -0.02
CA GLN A 662 -22.74 -7.51 0.38
C GLN A 662 -24.21 -7.11 0.45
N PRO A 663 -24.56 -6.01 1.13
CA PRO A 663 -25.92 -5.47 1.14
C PRO A 663 -26.47 -5.19 -0.27
N GLU A 664 -27.78 -5.38 -0.44
CA GLU A 664 -28.45 -5.14 -1.72
C GLU A 664 -28.45 -3.64 -2.11
N GLY A 665 -28.50 -3.35 -3.42
CA GLY A 665 -28.64 -1.98 -3.95
C GLY A 665 -27.34 -1.23 -4.19
N LEU A 666 -26.29 -1.48 -3.39
CA LEU A 666 -25.03 -0.72 -3.45
C LEU A 666 -24.33 -0.78 -4.81
N TRP A 667 -24.32 -1.95 -5.47
CA TRP A 667 -23.67 -2.11 -6.78
C TRP A 667 -24.41 -1.38 -7.92
N LYS A 668 -25.74 -1.21 -7.79
CA LYS A 668 -26.56 -0.64 -8.88
C LYS A 668 -26.35 0.86 -9.04
N GLU A 669 -25.95 1.56 -7.98
CA GLU A 669 -25.74 3.02 -8.00
C GLU A 669 -24.47 3.43 -8.78
N ILE A 670 -23.57 2.48 -9.00
CA ILE A 670 -22.20 2.68 -9.51
C ILE A 670 -21.88 1.77 -10.69
N SER A 671 -22.81 0.90 -11.08
CA SER A 671 -22.56 -0.10 -12.12
C SER A 671 -22.50 0.55 -13.49
N THR A 672 -21.73 -0.05 -14.39
CA THR A 672 -21.69 0.34 -15.78
C THR A 672 -22.62 -0.57 -16.59
N ALA A 673 -22.94 -0.18 -17.82
CA ALA A 673 -23.81 -0.98 -18.70
C ALA A 673 -23.25 -2.41 -18.96
N THR A 674 -21.96 -2.62 -18.78
CA THR A 674 -21.27 -3.90 -18.98
C THR A 674 -21.25 -4.79 -17.73
N ASP A 675 -21.62 -4.27 -16.55
CA ASP A 675 -21.58 -5.00 -15.28
C ASP A 675 -22.68 -4.53 -14.30
N PRO A 676 -23.97 -4.76 -14.64
CA PRO A 676 -25.09 -4.16 -13.92
C PRO A 676 -25.38 -4.81 -12.55
N ASN A 677 -24.89 -6.02 -12.28
CA ASN A 677 -25.27 -6.84 -11.13
C ASN A 677 -24.05 -7.37 -10.38
N TYR A 678 -24.08 -7.31 -9.05
CA TYR A 678 -23.02 -7.86 -8.21
C TYR A 678 -22.96 -9.39 -8.32
N PRO A 679 -21.84 -9.98 -8.80
CA PRO A 679 -21.77 -11.40 -9.10
C PRO A 679 -21.32 -12.21 -7.86
N THR A 680 -22.16 -12.28 -6.83
CA THR A 680 -21.83 -12.95 -5.56
C THR A 680 -21.22 -14.34 -5.77
N SER A 681 -20.01 -14.53 -5.26
CA SER A 681 -19.25 -15.78 -5.32
C SER A 681 -19.96 -16.91 -4.55
N LYS A 682 -19.75 -18.14 -5.02
CA LYS A 682 -20.36 -19.36 -4.48
C LYS A 682 -19.29 -20.37 -4.07
N GLY A 683 -19.66 -21.32 -3.21
CA GLY A 683 -18.75 -22.37 -2.74
C GLY A 683 -17.52 -21.79 -2.03
N GLU A 684 -16.37 -22.43 -2.22
CA GLU A 684 -15.10 -22.02 -1.62
C GLU A 684 -14.74 -20.55 -1.89
N ASP A 685 -15.02 -20.04 -3.10
CA ASP A 685 -14.68 -18.68 -3.51
C ASP A 685 -15.41 -17.60 -2.67
N ARG A 686 -16.50 -17.95 -1.97
CA ARG A 686 -17.24 -17.07 -1.05
C ARG A 686 -16.44 -16.74 0.21
N HIS A 687 -15.54 -17.64 0.63
CA HIS A 687 -14.83 -17.60 1.91
C HIS A 687 -13.31 -17.47 1.74
N ARG A 688 -12.85 -17.03 0.57
CA ARG A 688 -11.44 -16.69 0.36
C ARG A 688 -11.04 -15.47 1.19
N ARG A 689 -9.73 -15.37 1.40
CA ARG A 689 -9.10 -14.23 2.08
C ARG A 689 -9.53 -12.89 1.50
N GLY A 690 -9.60 -11.89 2.36
CA GLY A 690 -9.99 -10.52 2.03
C GLY A 690 -9.18 -9.91 0.90
N LEU A 691 -7.91 -10.29 0.77
CA LEU A 691 -7.01 -9.92 -0.32
C LEU A 691 -7.57 -10.18 -1.74
N TYR A 692 -8.42 -11.20 -1.89
CA TYR A 692 -9.02 -11.57 -3.17
C TYR A 692 -10.36 -10.88 -3.45
N THR A 693 -10.88 -10.09 -2.51
CA THR A 693 -12.14 -9.38 -2.70
C THR A 693 -11.99 -8.37 -3.83
N PHE A 694 -12.90 -8.43 -4.81
CA PHE A 694 -12.91 -7.50 -5.93
C PHE A 694 -12.92 -6.06 -5.44
N LEU A 695 -11.91 -5.29 -5.84
CA LEU A 695 -11.74 -3.93 -5.40
C LEU A 695 -12.12 -2.98 -6.53
N ARG A 696 -13.32 -2.41 -6.44
CA ARG A 696 -13.77 -1.30 -7.29
C ARG A 696 -13.37 0.03 -6.64
N ARG A 697 -12.65 0.90 -7.36
CA ARG A 697 -12.17 2.19 -6.78
C ARG A 697 -13.31 3.13 -6.39
N GLY A 698 -14.33 3.22 -7.24
CA GLY A 698 -15.50 4.08 -7.07
C GLY A 698 -16.51 3.54 -6.05
N ALA A 699 -16.41 2.27 -5.66
CA ALA A 699 -17.13 1.71 -4.54
C ALA A 699 -16.43 0.46 -3.99
N PRO A 700 -15.46 0.66 -3.10
CA PRO A 700 -14.78 -0.45 -2.48
C PRO A 700 -15.76 -1.28 -1.63
N TYR A 701 -15.35 -2.48 -1.25
CA TYR A 701 -16.18 -3.37 -0.44
C TYR A 701 -16.60 -2.67 0.89
N PRO A 702 -17.91 -2.56 1.21
CA PRO A 702 -18.39 -1.63 2.24
C PRO A 702 -17.78 -1.83 3.63
N SER A 703 -17.64 -3.09 4.07
CA SER A 703 -17.04 -3.36 5.38
C SER A 703 -15.56 -2.99 5.41
N PHE A 704 -14.83 -3.10 4.29
CA PHE A 704 -13.42 -2.74 4.24
C PHE A 704 -13.20 -1.24 4.45
N ILE A 705 -14.07 -0.40 3.89
CA ILE A 705 -14.02 1.05 4.11
C ILE A 705 -14.31 1.40 5.57
N THR A 706 -15.23 0.69 6.21
CA THR A 706 -15.49 0.87 7.65
C THR A 706 -14.25 0.56 8.50
N PHE A 707 -13.41 -0.37 8.05
CA PHE A 707 -12.16 -0.79 8.70
C PHE A 707 -10.91 -0.17 8.04
N ASP A 708 -11.03 1.08 7.58
CA ASP A 708 -9.92 1.93 7.11
C ASP A 708 -9.11 1.35 5.92
N ALA A 709 -9.67 0.43 5.15
CA ALA A 709 -9.03 -0.03 3.92
C ALA A 709 -8.96 1.09 2.88
N SER A 710 -7.85 1.15 2.16
CA SER A 710 -7.67 2.16 1.12
C SER A 710 -8.60 1.89 -0.07
N PRO A 711 -9.27 2.94 -0.61
CA PRO A 711 -10.06 2.83 -1.84
C PRO A 711 -9.18 2.68 -3.09
N ARG A 712 -7.85 2.72 -2.92
CA ARG A 712 -6.85 2.61 -3.99
C ARG A 712 -6.91 3.72 -5.05
N ALA A 713 -7.54 4.85 -4.73
CA ALA A 713 -7.59 6.00 -5.63
C ALA A 713 -6.21 6.66 -5.83
N GLY A 714 -5.25 6.41 -4.94
CA GLY A 714 -3.87 6.86 -4.99
C GLY A 714 -2.97 5.98 -4.13
N CYS A 715 -1.66 6.22 -4.17
CA CYS A 715 -0.68 5.52 -3.36
C CYS A 715 -0.94 5.79 -1.87
N VAL A 716 -0.96 4.74 -1.04
CA VAL A 716 -1.11 4.86 0.41
C VAL A 716 0.10 4.21 1.07
N ALA A 717 0.99 5.04 1.63
CA ALA A 717 2.19 4.57 2.31
C ALA A 717 1.91 4.01 3.71
N MET A 718 0.89 4.55 4.38
CA MET A 718 0.42 4.10 5.68
C MET A 718 -1.10 4.27 5.76
N ARG A 719 -1.82 3.25 6.23
CA ARG A 719 -3.26 3.35 6.47
C ARG A 719 -3.50 4.07 7.80
N ALA A 720 -4.55 4.89 7.85
CA ALA A 720 -5.11 5.30 9.13
C ALA A 720 -5.64 4.07 9.88
N ARG A 721 -5.64 4.13 11.22
CA ARG A 721 -6.31 3.14 12.06
C ARG A 721 -7.24 3.85 13.02
N THR A 722 -8.53 3.56 12.90
CA THR A 722 -9.57 4.14 13.74
C THR A 722 -10.20 3.09 14.64
N ASN A 723 -10.80 3.54 15.74
CA ASN A 723 -11.67 2.73 16.58
C ASN A 723 -13.01 3.45 16.73
N SER A 724 -13.99 3.06 15.90
CA SER A 724 -15.29 3.71 15.86
C SER A 724 -16.43 2.76 16.27
N PRO A 725 -17.53 3.27 16.86
CA PRO A 725 -18.73 2.46 17.11
C PRO A 725 -19.31 1.84 15.83
N LEU A 726 -19.11 2.48 14.67
CA LEU A 726 -19.56 1.96 13.38
C LEU A 726 -18.88 0.62 13.03
N GLN A 727 -17.59 0.47 13.36
CA GLN A 727 -16.87 -0.80 13.16
C GLN A 727 -17.49 -1.95 13.96
N ALA A 728 -17.84 -1.71 15.23
CA ALA A 728 -18.54 -2.70 16.05
C ALA A 728 -19.92 -3.04 15.48
N LEU A 729 -20.68 -2.04 15.04
CA LEU A 729 -21.99 -2.25 14.40
C LEU A 729 -21.89 -3.03 13.10
N THR A 730 -20.85 -2.81 12.29
CA THR A 730 -20.61 -3.56 11.06
C THR A 730 -20.40 -5.04 11.34
N LEU A 731 -19.54 -5.40 12.32
CA LEU A 731 -19.33 -6.80 12.70
C LEU A 731 -20.60 -7.48 13.23
N LEU A 732 -21.48 -6.73 13.89
CA LEU A 732 -22.74 -7.27 14.38
C LEU A 732 -23.77 -7.49 13.25
N ASN A 733 -23.79 -6.66 12.20
CA ASN A 733 -24.95 -6.56 11.32
C ASN A 733 -24.68 -6.85 9.83
N ASP A 734 -23.44 -6.80 9.36
CA ASP A 734 -23.16 -7.13 7.96
C ASP A 734 -23.51 -8.60 7.68
N PRO A 735 -24.26 -8.92 6.60
CA PRO A 735 -24.64 -10.29 6.27
C PRO A 735 -23.47 -11.28 6.22
N SER A 736 -22.28 -10.82 5.80
CA SER A 736 -21.08 -11.67 5.78
C SER A 736 -20.60 -12.04 7.18
N TYR A 737 -20.69 -11.14 8.16
CA TYR A 737 -20.25 -11.42 9.53
C TYR A 737 -21.32 -12.20 10.31
N VAL A 738 -22.60 -12.04 9.98
CA VAL A 738 -23.69 -12.88 10.52
C VAL A 738 -23.50 -14.34 10.08
N GLU A 739 -23.23 -14.59 8.79
CA GLU A 739 -22.94 -15.93 8.28
C GLU A 739 -21.72 -16.58 8.99
N ILE A 740 -20.68 -15.77 9.26
CA ILE A 740 -19.50 -16.24 9.99
C ILE A 740 -19.86 -16.61 11.44
N ALA A 741 -20.72 -15.83 12.09
CA ALA A 741 -21.20 -16.14 13.45
C ALA A 741 -22.06 -17.40 13.50
N ASP A 742 -22.95 -17.61 12.53
CA ASP A 742 -23.74 -18.83 12.39
C ASP A 742 -22.83 -20.06 12.21
N ALA A 743 -21.79 -19.95 11.38
CA ALA A 743 -20.83 -21.03 11.20
C ALA A 743 -20.02 -21.33 12.46
N LEU A 744 -19.60 -20.31 13.22
CA LEU A 744 -18.93 -20.51 14.51
C LEU A 744 -19.87 -21.18 15.52
N ALA A 745 -21.12 -20.75 15.60
CA ALA A 745 -22.13 -21.38 16.46
C ALA A 745 -22.33 -22.85 16.12
N GLN A 746 -22.50 -23.17 14.83
CA GLN A 746 -22.64 -24.55 14.36
C GLN A 746 -21.41 -25.40 14.70
N LEU A 747 -20.21 -24.88 14.43
CA LEU A 747 -18.94 -25.54 14.76
C LEU A 747 -18.83 -25.88 16.26
N VAL A 748 -19.28 -24.98 17.12
CA VAL A 748 -19.26 -25.16 18.59
C VAL A 748 -20.31 -26.16 19.04
N MET A 749 -21.52 -26.13 18.48
CA MET A 749 -22.60 -27.06 18.81
C MET A 749 -22.28 -28.49 18.40
N ASP A 750 -21.58 -28.67 17.27
CA ASP A 750 -21.19 -29.96 16.71
C ASP A 750 -20.08 -30.68 17.50
N LEU A 751 -19.51 -30.04 18.53
CA LEU A 751 -18.53 -30.69 19.41
C LEU A 751 -19.17 -31.90 20.11
N PRO A 752 -18.67 -33.12 19.87
CA PRO A 752 -19.27 -34.34 20.40
C PRO A 752 -19.03 -34.44 21.91
N ALA A 753 -20.10 -34.77 22.64
CA ALA A 753 -20.06 -34.98 24.10
C ALA A 753 -19.49 -33.81 24.93
N ALA A 754 -19.54 -32.58 24.40
CA ALA A 754 -19.09 -31.37 25.08
C ALA A 754 -20.18 -30.77 25.98
N SER A 755 -19.81 -30.37 27.20
CA SER A 755 -20.68 -29.53 28.03
C SER A 755 -20.74 -28.09 27.51
N ASP A 756 -21.69 -27.29 27.98
CA ASP A 756 -21.72 -25.85 27.66
C ASP A 756 -20.40 -25.16 28.04
N ARG A 757 -19.80 -25.55 29.18
CA ARG A 757 -18.51 -25.03 29.59
C ARG A 757 -17.42 -25.32 28.56
N ASP A 758 -17.36 -26.56 28.05
CA ASP A 758 -16.35 -26.95 27.06
C ASP A 758 -16.56 -26.21 25.74
N ARG A 759 -17.82 -26.04 25.33
CA ARG A 759 -18.21 -25.25 24.15
C ARG A 759 -17.84 -23.78 24.26
N LEU A 760 -18.11 -23.16 25.41
CA LEU A 760 -17.73 -21.76 25.69
C LEU A 760 -16.21 -21.58 25.64
N VAL A 761 -15.45 -22.49 26.27
CA VAL A 761 -13.99 -22.45 26.24
C VAL A 761 -13.49 -22.61 24.81
N TYR A 762 -14.02 -23.55 24.04
CA TYR A 762 -13.63 -23.75 22.65
C TYR A 762 -13.93 -22.52 21.78
N ALA A 763 -15.16 -21.97 21.86
CA ALA A 763 -15.55 -20.77 21.11
C ALA A 763 -14.65 -19.56 21.43
N PHE A 764 -14.31 -19.39 22.71
CA PHE A 764 -13.41 -18.33 23.15
C PHE A 764 -11.99 -18.53 22.61
N ARG A 765 -11.45 -19.76 22.70
CA ARG A 765 -10.13 -20.08 22.13
C ARG A 765 -10.07 -19.91 20.62
N ARG A 766 -11.14 -20.21 19.88
CA ARG A 766 -11.21 -19.99 18.43
C ARG A 766 -11.13 -18.52 18.03
N THR A 767 -11.57 -17.61 18.91
CA THR A 767 -11.62 -16.16 18.62
C THR A 767 -10.40 -15.42 19.16
N VAL A 768 -9.97 -15.71 20.40
CA VAL A 768 -8.87 -15.01 21.08
C VAL A 768 -7.66 -15.88 21.42
N THR A 769 -7.61 -17.15 21.00
CA THR A 769 -6.46 -18.10 21.11
C THR A 769 -6.05 -18.57 22.50
N ARG A 770 -6.42 -17.86 23.57
CA ARG A 770 -6.21 -18.27 24.97
C ARG A 770 -7.48 -18.81 25.61
N ALA A 771 -7.35 -19.49 26.75
CA ALA A 771 -8.51 -19.86 27.57
C ALA A 771 -9.16 -18.60 28.21
N PRO A 772 -10.49 -18.61 28.42
CA PRO A 772 -11.14 -17.56 29.19
C PRO A 772 -10.71 -17.64 30.66
N SER A 773 -10.54 -16.48 31.28
CA SER A 773 -10.45 -16.37 32.74
C SER A 773 -11.75 -16.83 33.40
N ALA A 774 -11.72 -17.04 34.73
CA ALA A 774 -12.90 -17.44 35.48
C ALA A 774 -14.05 -16.42 35.34
N VAL A 775 -13.73 -15.12 35.33
CA VAL A 775 -14.70 -14.04 35.17
C VAL A 775 -15.28 -14.02 33.76
N GLU A 776 -14.45 -14.12 32.73
CA GLU A 776 -14.93 -14.19 31.33
C GLU A 776 -15.84 -15.39 31.12
N LEU A 777 -15.49 -16.56 31.68
CA LEU A 777 -16.30 -17.77 31.55
C LEU A 777 -17.64 -17.67 32.28
N GLU A 778 -17.67 -17.03 33.46
CA GLU A 778 -18.91 -16.74 34.19
C GLU A 778 -19.82 -15.81 33.39
N GLU A 779 -19.27 -14.73 32.82
CA GLU A 779 -20.03 -13.79 31.99
C GLU A 779 -20.55 -14.43 30.70
N LEU A 780 -19.75 -15.25 30.02
CA LEU A 780 -20.19 -15.99 28.84
C LEU A 780 -21.30 -16.99 29.17
N THR A 781 -21.22 -17.65 30.33
CA THR A 781 -22.27 -18.56 30.82
C THR A 781 -23.57 -17.81 31.09
N ARG A 782 -23.47 -16.62 31.70
CA ARG A 782 -24.62 -15.72 31.93
C ARG A 782 -25.25 -15.28 30.61
N LEU A 783 -24.45 -14.79 29.67
CA LEU A 783 -24.91 -14.33 28.35
C LEU A 783 -25.59 -15.46 27.56
N LEU A 784 -25.02 -16.66 27.54
CA LEU A 784 -25.64 -17.80 26.86
C LEU A 784 -27.03 -18.12 27.45
N LYS A 785 -27.18 -18.05 28.78
CA LYS A 785 -28.47 -18.25 29.46
C LYS A 785 -29.47 -17.15 29.10
N GLU A 786 -29.01 -15.90 28.99
CA GLU A 786 -29.85 -14.77 28.57
C GLU A 786 -30.33 -14.94 27.12
N PHE A 787 -29.43 -15.28 26.19
CA PHE A 787 -29.78 -15.52 24.79
C PHE A 787 -30.74 -16.69 24.61
N ARG A 788 -30.55 -17.80 25.34
CA ARG A 788 -31.53 -18.91 25.36
C ARG A 788 -32.92 -18.48 25.84
N GLY A 789 -33.01 -17.43 26.65
CA GLY A 789 -34.29 -16.86 27.10
C GLY A 789 -35.01 -16.02 26.05
N THR A 790 -34.28 -15.52 25.03
CA THR A 790 -34.81 -14.63 23.98
C THR A 790 -34.84 -15.24 22.59
N SER A 791 -34.05 -16.28 22.34
CA SER A 791 -33.93 -16.97 21.05
C SER A 791 -35.01 -18.04 20.86
N GLU A 792 -35.41 -18.28 19.62
CA GLU A 792 -36.41 -19.29 19.26
C GLU A 792 -35.87 -20.72 19.39
N ASN A 793 -34.57 -20.90 19.22
CA ASN A 793 -33.90 -22.19 19.30
C ASN A 793 -32.45 -22.07 19.76
N GLU A 794 -31.83 -23.22 20.03
CA GLU A 794 -30.47 -23.31 20.54
C GLU A 794 -29.43 -22.72 19.57
N SER A 795 -29.62 -22.90 18.25
CA SER A 795 -28.71 -22.37 17.23
C SER A 795 -28.64 -20.84 17.29
N GLU A 796 -29.79 -20.17 17.37
CA GLU A 796 -29.87 -18.72 17.44
C GLU A 796 -29.22 -18.16 18.73
N ALA A 797 -29.33 -18.88 19.85
CA ALA A 797 -28.68 -18.48 21.10
C ALA A 797 -27.15 -18.54 20.98
N TRP A 798 -26.61 -19.60 20.36
CA TRP A 798 -25.18 -19.71 20.08
C TRP A 798 -24.70 -18.72 19.03
N THR A 799 -25.48 -18.43 17.98
CA THR A 799 -25.18 -17.37 17.00
C THR A 799 -25.05 -16.02 17.69
N SER A 800 -25.99 -15.69 18.59
CA SER A 800 -25.97 -14.43 19.34
C SER A 800 -24.71 -14.30 20.19
N LEU A 801 -24.30 -15.39 20.85
CA LEU A 801 -23.03 -15.44 21.59
C LEU A 801 -21.81 -15.34 20.68
N ALA A 802 -21.80 -16.06 19.55
CA ALA A 802 -20.74 -16.00 18.56
C ALA A 802 -20.52 -14.58 18.03
N ARG A 803 -21.61 -13.83 17.78
CA ARG A 803 -21.54 -12.40 17.40
C ARG A 803 -20.84 -11.56 18.46
N VAL A 804 -21.06 -11.82 19.75
CA VAL A 804 -20.34 -11.13 20.84
C VAL A 804 -18.84 -11.47 20.81
N LEU A 805 -18.49 -12.75 20.72
CA LEU A 805 -17.09 -13.21 20.69
C LEU A 805 -16.31 -12.66 19.49
N LEU A 806 -16.94 -12.62 18.32
CA LEU A 806 -16.35 -12.08 17.09
C LEU A 806 -16.19 -10.55 17.12
N ASN A 807 -16.86 -9.86 18.06
CA ASN A 807 -16.80 -8.40 18.23
C ASN A 807 -15.85 -7.94 19.35
N LEU A 808 -15.25 -8.87 20.11
CA LEU A 808 -14.33 -8.49 21.19
C LEU A 808 -13.14 -7.72 20.63
N ASP A 809 -12.68 -6.72 21.39
CA ASP A 809 -11.51 -5.94 21.02
C ASP A 809 -10.27 -6.82 20.79
N GLU A 810 -10.07 -7.85 21.62
CA GLU A 810 -8.99 -8.83 21.48
C GLU A 810 -9.13 -9.69 20.20
N THR A 811 -10.35 -9.97 19.74
CA THR A 811 -10.59 -10.73 18.51
C THR A 811 -10.11 -9.96 17.27
N ILE A 812 -10.29 -8.64 17.25
CA ILE A 812 -9.96 -7.76 16.12
C ILE A 812 -8.67 -6.95 16.31
N THR A 813 -7.91 -7.26 17.36
CA THR A 813 -6.63 -6.64 17.69
C THR A 813 -5.53 -7.69 17.68
N LYS A 814 -4.32 -7.24 17.35
CA LYS A 814 -3.12 -8.08 17.26
C LYS A 814 -2.73 -8.78 18.58
N SER A 815 -2.91 -8.12 19.73
CA SER A 815 -2.45 -8.60 21.05
C SER A 815 -3.27 -8.04 22.20
#